data_AF-A0A538QAI1-F1
#
_entry.id   AF-A0A538QAI1-F1
#
_cell.length_a   1.000
_cell.length_b   1.000
_cell.length_c   1.000
_cell.angle_alpha   90.00
_cell.angle_beta   90.00
_cell.angle_gamma   90.00
#
_symmetry.space_group_name_H-M   'P 1'
#
loop_
_entity.id
_entity.type
_entity.pdbx_description
1 polymer ?
#
loop_
_entity_poly.entity_id
_entity_poly.type
_entity_poly.pdbx_seq_one_letter_code
_entity_poly.pdbx_strand_id
1 'polypeptide(L)'
;MRSRYLGLACCLWLGLVAPAAADGVADEADLQFTIGADAYSKGEFTVALEHFLASNRLVSNRNVTFNIARAYEQLGRFPDAYRYYVDAARDAGDGKLQRDVTNALTRIGSRVAVIAVETSPPGATVFLDRRDLGSVGTSPSQLGLKAGTYTVIADLAGFEPSTVGGVSIAIGETRRIKLELVRILGKVELSGEPGTRVRIDDDRGEVACTLPCTLELPPGSHTAYFERPGFTVAPQMFTVIEKTTVRSSATAVAVVGSLLVAADEANALIEVDGQALGFTPAVLPNIPVGHRRVRVSLRGYQPVEREVDVRSNTQADLRDVVLMPERSVSAASRETEAIEDAPASVTVISAQELEAFAYPTILESLRGVRGYAINYDSIYGNAAVRGLGSANDFSNRLLVLSDGAVLNENILYQPFIHYDGRTDLGDVQRIEVVRGPSSVLYGTGAVSGVVNLVLKDRDEPDGVHAQISSYDNSTARGRVGFVQRLGRDAGVWASVSGASSQGRDVSLPGDATAGASARTTTEFDKFHSYTLTGKLWWKDLTVQSFWTAREDTIPTGNYGSRFGDTRSFGDDQRLLVEAKLDHKLGAHARVMVRAHLNYAYYHSDYWYDADPASPQPGTADSYNYFETYKSWWGGGEARATLELGGQLRLTLGGEALVHERANMEGGQYDVDHTMLMAGLHVDAPYQVFAGSALLDWRPAAALRVQAGLRFDYWNLLGNQFAAPDVRGTTSFSAASPRLAIIAKPSDDNIVKLMMGSAFRAPSAYELYYADSGSTQVQSDTCGDKLTPETIYTAELEATHKFGLDWAALVSIYGTLARNVVESVPVGDMCAAAHGVPANLIYYRNSHVDQRFLGADLELRRELRSGIMASLQYGYSYGRYASAPSDDPSQPESTQLPNAPSHYAGFKVIFPIVTSSVNGALRAALEDRRRIDTTTTEQSDRAVVVDAVISGAIARHGVRYAAGVYNLFNWQYALPAVPYAANLMPQNGRSFIFSLTVTR
;
A
#
# COMPACT_ATOMS: atom_id res chain seq x y z
N MET A 1 -67.37 25.99 46.92
CA MET A 1 -65.91 26.03 47.20
C MET A 1 -65.42 27.36 46.64
N ARG A 2 -65.01 28.39 47.42
CA ARG A 2 -63.83 28.53 48.31
C ARG A 2 -62.49 28.16 47.61
N SER A 3 -61.38 28.91 47.73
CA SER A 3 -61.14 30.32 48.14
C SER A 3 -59.63 30.68 48.00
N ARG A 4 -59.32 31.94 47.63
CA ARG A 4 -58.41 32.91 48.32
C ARG A 4 -56.97 32.56 48.77
N TYR A 5 -56.08 33.57 48.61
CA TYR A 5 -55.01 34.02 49.54
C TYR A 5 -53.75 33.11 49.75
N LEU A 6 -52.60 33.55 50.31
CA LEU A 6 -51.91 34.87 50.45
C LEU A 6 -50.58 34.66 51.24
N GLY A 7 -49.46 35.26 50.81
CA GLY A 7 -48.26 35.51 51.65
C GLY A 7 -47.44 34.27 52.12
N LEU A 8 -46.39 34.42 52.94
CA LEU A 8 -45.69 35.63 53.43
C LEU A 8 -44.34 35.27 54.12
N ALA A 9 -43.52 36.29 54.40
CA ALA A 9 -42.58 36.37 55.56
C ALA A 9 -41.25 35.57 55.49
N CYS A 10 -40.18 35.91 56.22
CA CYS A 10 -39.83 37.10 57.04
C CYS A 10 -38.28 37.15 57.19
N CYS A 11 -37.58 38.27 57.40
CA CYS A 11 -37.53 39.15 58.60
C CYS A 11 -36.88 40.53 58.23
N LEU A 12 -36.30 41.39 59.11
CA LEU A 12 -36.69 42.22 60.28
C LEU A 12 -35.50 43.22 60.51
N TRP A 13 -35.55 44.44 61.08
CA TRP A 13 -36.61 45.34 61.60
C TRP A 13 -36.06 46.80 61.75
N LEU A 14 -36.92 47.83 61.66
CA LEU A 14 -36.82 49.21 62.24
C LEU A 14 -35.64 50.16 61.84
N GLY A 15 -35.80 51.50 61.79
CA GLY A 15 -37.00 52.35 61.87
C GLY A 15 -36.76 53.87 62.07
N LEU A 16 -37.62 54.70 61.46
CA LEU A 16 -38.08 56.07 61.81
C LEU A 16 -37.17 57.35 61.83
N VAL A 17 -37.83 58.47 61.44
CA VAL A 17 -37.52 59.93 61.59
C VAL A 17 -36.66 60.62 60.50
N ALA A 18 -37.08 61.84 60.11
CA ALA A 18 -36.48 62.73 59.09
C ALA A 18 -35.41 63.68 59.69
N PRO A 19 -34.61 64.42 58.87
CA PRO A 19 -35.11 65.61 58.16
C PRO A 19 -34.58 65.78 56.72
N ALA A 20 -35.04 66.82 56.02
CA ALA A 20 -34.45 67.29 54.77
C ALA A 20 -33.12 68.04 55.01
N ALA A 21 -32.19 67.93 54.07
CA ALA A 21 -30.97 68.75 54.01
C ALA A 21 -30.94 69.50 52.66
N ALA A 22 -30.67 70.80 52.69
CA ALA A 22 -30.50 71.64 51.50
C ALA A 22 -29.06 71.52 50.96
N ASP A 23 -28.92 71.56 49.63
CA ASP A 23 -27.63 71.37 48.95
C ASP A 23 -27.01 72.74 48.61
N GLY A 24 -26.29 73.30 49.59
CA GLY A 24 -26.06 74.75 49.72
C GLY A 24 -25.18 75.45 48.68
N VAL A 25 -24.70 74.77 47.63
CA VAL A 25 -23.83 75.39 46.61
C VAL A 25 -24.64 76.18 45.58
N ALA A 26 -25.84 75.70 45.21
CA ALA A 26 -26.69 76.37 44.23
C ALA A 26 -27.36 77.64 44.82
N ASP A 27 -27.86 77.55 46.05
CA ASP A 27 -28.51 78.66 46.75
C ASP A 27 -27.50 79.81 47.02
N GLU A 28 -26.26 79.47 47.39
CA GLU A 28 -25.18 80.46 47.55
C GLU A 28 -24.81 81.11 46.20
N ALA A 29 -24.76 80.34 45.11
CA ALA A 29 -24.47 80.91 43.78
C ALA A 29 -25.54 81.92 43.32
N ASP A 30 -26.82 81.67 43.63
CA ASP A 30 -27.94 82.55 43.27
C ASP A 30 -28.05 83.78 44.21
N LEU A 31 -27.68 83.63 45.49
CA LEU A 31 -27.49 84.74 46.42
C LEU A 31 -26.38 85.69 45.92
N GLN A 32 -25.21 85.15 45.58
CA GLN A 32 -24.10 85.92 45.01
C GLN A 32 -24.50 86.60 43.69
N PHE A 33 -25.27 85.94 42.83
CA PHE A 33 -25.80 86.56 41.61
C PHE A 33 -26.73 87.73 41.91
N THR A 34 -27.63 87.57 42.89
CA THR A 34 -28.63 88.59 43.26
C THR A 34 -27.95 89.83 43.85
N ILE A 35 -26.95 89.66 44.72
CA ILE A 35 -26.13 90.77 45.24
C ILE A 35 -25.39 91.46 44.09
N GLY A 36 -24.79 90.70 43.17
CA GLY A 36 -24.11 91.25 41.99
C GLY A 36 -25.04 92.05 41.08
N ALA A 37 -26.28 91.59 40.88
CA ALA A 37 -27.29 92.27 40.06
C ALA A 37 -27.80 93.58 40.69
N ASP A 38 -28.02 93.59 42.01
CA ASP A 38 -28.38 94.79 42.77
C ASP A 38 -27.25 95.82 42.73
N ALA A 39 -26.00 95.43 43.03
CA ALA A 39 -24.82 96.29 42.92
C ALA A 39 -24.63 96.84 41.49
N TYR A 40 -24.84 96.03 40.46
CA TYR A 40 -24.78 96.48 39.06
C TYR A 40 -25.84 97.55 38.77
N SER A 41 -27.06 97.40 39.30
CA SER A 41 -28.15 98.37 39.12
C SER A 41 -27.88 99.72 39.79
N LYS A 42 -27.09 99.72 40.88
CA LYS A 42 -26.63 100.90 41.62
C LYS A 42 -25.41 101.59 41.00
N GLY A 43 -24.80 100.98 39.97
CA GLY A 43 -23.59 101.49 39.31
C GLY A 43 -22.28 101.07 40.00
N GLU A 44 -22.33 100.19 41.00
CA GLU A 44 -21.19 99.71 41.77
C GLU A 44 -20.48 98.55 41.03
N PHE A 45 -19.99 98.81 39.82
CA PHE A 45 -19.57 97.76 38.88
C PHE A 45 -18.42 96.87 39.37
N THR A 46 -17.55 97.35 40.28
CA THR A 46 -16.49 96.54 40.91
C THR A 46 -17.08 95.51 41.87
N VAL A 47 -18.01 95.92 42.73
CA VAL A 47 -18.72 95.04 43.68
C VAL A 47 -19.58 94.03 42.92
N ALA A 48 -20.29 94.51 41.90
CA ALA A 48 -21.05 93.65 40.99
C ALA A 48 -20.19 92.57 40.34
N LEU A 49 -19.01 92.94 39.85
CA LEU A 49 -18.06 92.02 39.23
C LEU A 49 -17.56 90.95 40.20
N GLU A 50 -17.20 91.32 41.43
CA GLU A 50 -16.74 90.37 42.45
C GLU A 50 -17.81 89.32 42.77
N HIS A 51 -19.04 89.76 43.01
CA HIS A 51 -20.17 88.87 43.31
C HIS A 51 -20.59 88.02 42.11
N PHE A 52 -20.59 88.56 40.88
CA PHE A 52 -20.82 87.73 39.68
C PHE A 52 -19.71 86.69 39.45
N LEU A 53 -18.44 87.04 39.70
CA LEU A 53 -17.32 86.10 39.63
C LEU A 53 -17.41 85.01 40.72
N ALA A 54 -17.86 85.36 41.93
CA ALA A 54 -18.10 84.41 43.00
C ALA A 54 -19.23 83.43 42.62
N SER A 55 -20.38 83.96 42.16
CA SER A 55 -21.50 83.18 41.65
C SER A 55 -21.06 82.19 40.55
N ASN A 56 -20.35 82.67 39.52
CA ASN A 56 -19.93 81.84 38.39
C ASN A 56 -18.80 80.85 38.72
N ARG A 57 -18.11 81.00 39.86
CA ARG A 57 -17.16 79.99 40.39
C ARG A 57 -17.88 78.87 41.14
N LEU A 58 -19.00 79.17 41.78
CA LEU A 58 -19.83 78.19 42.50
C LEU A 58 -20.68 77.37 41.51
N VAL A 59 -21.39 78.06 40.61
CA VAL A 59 -22.17 77.45 39.52
C VAL A 59 -21.94 78.24 38.24
N SER A 60 -21.17 77.67 37.31
CA SER A 60 -20.89 78.30 36.01
C SER A 60 -22.18 78.44 35.19
N ASN A 61 -22.54 79.67 34.83
CA ASN A 61 -23.82 79.97 34.16
C ASN A 61 -23.63 81.12 33.16
N ARG A 62 -23.90 80.85 31.87
CA ARG A 62 -23.71 81.80 30.76
C ARG A 62 -24.36 83.17 30.94
N ASN A 63 -25.48 83.27 31.66
CA ASN A 63 -26.13 84.56 31.96
C ASN A 63 -25.31 85.38 32.97
N VAL A 64 -24.68 84.69 33.93
CA VAL A 64 -23.72 85.28 34.88
C VAL A 64 -22.45 85.67 34.14
N THR A 65 -21.91 84.82 33.28
CA THR A 65 -20.78 85.13 32.37
C THR A 65 -21.02 86.39 31.55
N PHE A 66 -22.22 86.57 31.01
CA PHE A 66 -22.61 87.78 30.28
C PHE A 66 -22.64 89.02 31.18
N ASN A 67 -23.12 88.90 32.42
CA ASN A 67 -23.12 90.02 33.37
C ASN A 67 -21.71 90.34 33.91
N ILE A 68 -20.82 89.35 34.04
CA ILE A 68 -19.37 89.55 34.28
C ILE A 68 -18.77 90.38 33.13
N ALA A 69 -19.04 90.01 31.88
CA ALA A 69 -18.55 90.72 30.70
C ALA A 69 -19.04 92.18 30.66
N ARG A 70 -20.33 92.41 30.99
CA ARG A 70 -20.90 93.76 31.11
C ARG A 70 -20.25 94.58 32.21
N ALA A 71 -19.97 93.99 33.37
CA ALA A 71 -19.28 94.67 34.47
C ALA A 71 -17.85 95.08 34.07
N TYR A 72 -17.09 94.19 33.42
CA TYR A 72 -15.78 94.54 32.85
C TYR A 72 -15.86 95.64 31.78
N GLU A 73 -16.91 95.65 30.94
CA GLU A 73 -17.11 96.70 29.93
C GLU A 73 -17.33 98.08 30.59
N GLN A 74 -18.17 98.18 31.61
CA GLN A 74 -18.39 99.44 32.35
C GLN A 74 -17.14 99.90 33.11
N LEU A 75 -16.31 98.96 33.59
CA LEU A 75 -15.01 99.24 34.21
C LEU A 75 -13.91 99.58 33.18
N GLY A 76 -14.23 99.69 31.88
CA GLY A 76 -13.26 100.01 30.82
C GLY A 76 -12.23 98.91 30.51
N ARG A 77 -12.41 97.71 31.08
CA ARG A 77 -11.51 96.56 30.92
C ARG A 77 -11.88 95.74 29.68
N PHE A 78 -11.76 96.36 28.51
CA PHE A 78 -12.25 95.78 27.24
C PHE A 78 -11.68 94.39 26.88
N PRO A 79 -10.39 94.05 27.11
CA PRO A 79 -9.88 92.69 26.85
C PRO A 79 -10.55 91.62 27.74
N ASP A 80 -10.73 91.90 29.03
CA ASP A 80 -11.43 91.00 29.95
C ASP A 80 -12.91 90.87 29.55
N ALA A 81 -13.59 91.98 29.26
CA ALA A 81 -14.96 91.99 28.77
C ALA A 81 -15.13 91.16 27.49
N TYR A 82 -14.21 91.32 26.53
CA TYR A 82 -14.23 90.58 25.26
C TYR A 82 -14.08 89.08 25.49
N ARG A 83 -13.16 88.65 26.38
CA ARG A 83 -13.01 87.24 26.74
C ARG A 83 -14.32 86.67 27.30
N TYR A 84 -14.91 87.31 28.30
CA TYR A 84 -16.15 86.83 28.92
C TYR A 84 -17.36 86.90 27.98
N TYR A 85 -17.41 87.85 27.02
CA TYR A 85 -18.43 87.83 25.97
C TYR A 85 -18.23 86.68 24.97
N VAL A 86 -17.00 86.36 24.57
CA VAL A 86 -16.71 85.18 23.72
C VAL A 86 -17.07 83.88 24.45
N ASP A 87 -16.73 83.76 25.74
CA ASP A 87 -17.06 82.59 26.55
C ASP A 87 -18.59 82.44 26.73
N ALA A 88 -19.33 83.55 26.89
CA ALA A 88 -20.79 83.53 26.92
C ALA A 88 -21.45 83.14 25.57
N ALA A 89 -20.73 83.24 24.46
CA ALA A 89 -21.22 82.89 23.12
C ALA A 89 -21.07 81.40 22.75
N ARG A 90 -20.14 80.66 23.38
CA ARG A 90 -19.76 79.30 22.92
C ARG A 90 -20.91 78.29 22.93
N ASP A 91 -21.86 78.41 23.85
CA ASP A 91 -23.04 77.53 23.99
C ASP A 91 -24.37 78.31 24.00
N ALA A 92 -24.43 79.43 23.28
CA ALA A 92 -25.64 80.24 23.14
C ALA A 92 -26.38 79.90 21.83
N GLY A 93 -27.47 79.12 21.94
CA GLY A 93 -28.44 78.94 20.84
C GLY A 93 -29.17 80.24 20.47
N ASP A 94 -30.02 80.21 19.44
CA ASP A 94 -30.65 81.36 18.73
C ASP A 94 -31.56 82.33 19.54
N GLY A 95 -31.50 82.26 20.87
CA GLY A 95 -32.21 83.14 21.79
C GLY A 95 -31.69 84.58 21.86
N LYS A 96 -32.32 85.36 22.74
CA LYS A 96 -32.02 86.78 22.98
C LYS A 96 -30.56 87.02 23.37
N LEU A 97 -30.00 86.17 24.24
CA LEU A 97 -28.62 86.28 24.73
C LEU A 97 -27.59 86.32 23.59
N GLN A 98 -27.75 85.49 22.55
CA GLN A 98 -26.80 85.44 21.44
C GLN A 98 -26.77 86.76 20.64
N ARG A 99 -27.92 87.42 20.48
CA ARG A 99 -27.99 88.77 19.88
C ARG A 99 -27.37 89.82 20.78
N ASP A 100 -27.64 89.78 22.08
CA ASP A 100 -27.11 90.74 23.05
C ASP A 100 -25.57 90.62 23.17
N VAL A 101 -25.02 89.40 23.16
CA VAL A 101 -23.58 89.11 23.11
C VAL A 101 -22.97 89.57 21.78
N THR A 102 -23.58 89.24 20.64
CA THR A 102 -23.07 89.66 19.31
C THR A 102 -22.99 91.18 19.21
N ASN A 103 -24.04 91.89 19.62
CA ASN A 103 -24.08 93.35 19.66
C ASN A 103 -23.01 93.93 20.61
N ALA A 104 -22.73 93.28 21.73
CA ALA A 104 -21.67 93.70 22.65
C ALA A 104 -20.28 93.50 22.05
N LEU A 105 -19.99 92.32 21.48
CA LEU A 105 -18.72 92.03 20.79
C LEU A 105 -18.46 92.99 19.62
N THR A 106 -19.48 93.32 18.83
CA THR A 106 -19.37 94.34 17.77
C THR A 106 -19.07 95.73 18.34
N ARG A 107 -19.70 96.11 19.46
CA ARG A 107 -19.51 97.42 20.12
C ARG A 107 -18.11 97.60 20.73
N ILE A 108 -17.55 96.55 21.34
CA ILE A 108 -16.23 96.64 21.99
C ILE A 108 -15.06 96.10 21.14
N GLY A 109 -15.33 95.43 20.02
CA GLY A 109 -14.30 94.79 19.19
C GLY A 109 -13.24 95.76 18.65
N SER A 110 -13.62 97.00 18.35
CA SER A 110 -12.68 98.07 17.96
C SER A 110 -11.82 98.61 19.10
N ARG A 111 -12.00 98.13 20.34
CA ARG A 111 -11.25 98.53 21.55
C ARG A 111 -10.31 97.43 22.07
N VAL A 112 -10.20 96.30 21.37
CA VAL A 112 -9.30 95.19 21.69
C VAL A 112 -8.51 94.76 20.45
N ALA A 113 -7.44 94.01 20.64
CA ALA A 113 -6.77 93.27 19.58
C ALA A 113 -7.14 91.78 19.72
N VAL A 114 -7.38 91.05 18.64
CA VAL A 114 -7.91 89.68 18.71
C VAL A 114 -7.00 88.66 18.03
N ILE A 115 -6.65 87.58 18.73
CA ILE A 115 -6.02 86.39 18.11
C ILE A 115 -7.06 85.26 18.07
N ALA A 116 -7.28 84.71 16.87
CA ALA A 116 -8.08 83.50 16.68
C ALA A 116 -7.16 82.30 16.44
N VAL A 117 -7.22 81.29 17.30
CA VAL A 117 -6.36 80.09 17.25
C VAL A 117 -7.18 78.88 16.86
N GLU A 118 -6.79 78.19 15.79
CA GLU A 118 -7.39 76.96 15.28
C GLU A 118 -6.33 75.84 15.27
N THR A 119 -6.65 74.60 15.63
CA THR A 119 -5.72 73.46 15.53
C THR A 119 -6.28 72.27 14.75
N SER A 120 -5.39 71.44 14.23
CA SER A 120 -5.72 70.16 13.59
C SER A 120 -4.97 69.01 14.28
N PRO A 121 -5.66 68.05 14.94
CA PRO A 121 -7.10 68.07 15.24
C PRO A 121 -7.50 69.20 16.23
N PRO A 122 -8.80 69.55 16.32
CA PRO A 122 -9.30 70.58 17.25
C PRO A 122 -9.34 70.08 18.71
N GLY A 123 -9.51 71.00 19.66
CA GLY A 123 -9.61 70.69 21.10
C GLY A 123 -8.28 70.80 21.87
N ALA A 124 -7.21 71.30 21.24
CA ALA A 124 -5.93 71.53 21.89
C ALA A 124 -6.02 72.67 22.91
N THR A 125 -5.34 72.52 24.04
CA THR A 125 -5.21 73.58 25.06
C THR A 125 -4.27 74.66 24.55
N VAL A 126 -4.72 75.91 24.56
CA VAL A 126 -3.98 77.07 24.04
C VAL A 126 -3.37 77.85 25.20
N PHE A 127 -2.10 78.23 25.05
CA PHE A 127 -1.35 79.08 25.97
C PHE A 127 -0.76 80.28 25.22
N LEU A 128 -0.59 81.41 25.91
CA LEU A 128 0.11 82.59 25.41
C LEU A 128 1.42 82.80 26.17
N ASP A 129 2.48 83.07 25.41
CA ASP A 129 3.87 83.29 25.80
C ASP A 129 4.55 82.12 26.51
N ARG A 130 3.97 81.63 27.61
CA ARG A 130 4.47 80.50 28.40
C ARG A 130 3.32 79.69 28.99
N ARG A 131 3.54 78.38 29.14
CA ARG A 131 2.53 77.43 29.66
C ARG A 131 2.18 77.65 31.13
N ASP A 132 3.14 78.10 31.94
CA ASP A 132 2.98 78.27 33.38
C ASP A 132 2.16 79.51 33.77
N LEU A 133 1.82 80.38 32.81
CA LEU A 133 0.88 81.48 32.99
C LEU A 133 -0.60 81.04 32.99
N GLY A 134 -0.87 79.75 32.74
CA GLY A 134 -2.21 79.17 32.65
C GLY A 134 -2.74 79.12 31.21
N SER A 135 -3.71 78.24 30.97
CA SER A 135 -4.37 78.14 29.68
C SER A 135 -5.29 79.34 29.42
N VAL A 136 -5.31 79.80 28.17
CA VAL A 136 -6.15 80.93 27.74
C VAL A 136 -7.41 80.49 26.99
N GLY A 137 -7.52 79.20 26.67
CA GLY A 137 -8.68 78.58 26.04
C GLY A 137 -8.35 77.21 25.46
N THR A 138 -9.33 76.61 24.78
CA THR A 138 -9.15 75.42 23.91
C THR A 138 -9.49 75.77 22.47
N SER A 139 -8.77 75.21 21.51
CA SER A 139 -9.02 75.49 20.09
C SER A 139 -10.34 74.86 19.60
N PRO A 140 -11.12 75.55 18.74
CA PRO A 140 -10.89 76.90 18.24
C PRO A 140 -11.26 78.00 19.27
N SER A 141 -10.36 78.96 19.49
CA SER A 141 -10.55 80.05 20.47
C SER A 141 -10.25 81.42 19.89
N GLN A 142 -11.10 82.41 20.18
CA GLN A 142 -10.82 83.84 19.96
C GLN A 142 -10.44 84.50 21.29
N LEU A 143 -9.32 85.22 21.30
CA LEU A 143 -8.69 85.78 22.49
C LEU A 143 -8.59 87.29 22.35
N GLY A 144 -9.31 88.04 23.19
CA GLY A 144 -9.23 89.49 23.28
C GLY A 144 -8.04 89.92 24.15
N LEU A 145 -7.13 90.70 23.57
CA LEU A 145 -5.83 91.06 24.14
C LEU A 145 -5.57 92.58 24.02
N LYS A 146 -4.51 93.04 24.68
CA LYS A 146 -3.93 94.37 24.45
C LYS A 146 -3.06 94.33 23.18
N ALA A 147 -2.80 95.48 22.56
CA ALA A 147 -1.81 95.55 21.49
C ALA A 147 -0.42 95.16 22.00
N GLY A 148 0.31 94.36 21.23
CA GLY A 148 1.58 93.75 21.64
C GLY A 148 1.96 92.57 20.76
N THR A 149 3.08 91.91 21.11
CA THR A 149 3.60 90.73 20.40
C THR A 149 3.54 89.52 21.31
N TYR A 150 2.95 88.43 20.84
CA TYR A 150 2.69 87.21 21.61
C TYR A 150 3.28 85.96 20.95
N THR A 151 3.51 84.91 21.74
CA THR A 151 3.75 83.54 21.27
C THR A 151 2.54 82.65 21.56
N VAL A 152 2.05 81.91 20.58
CA VAL A 152 0.91 81.00 20.72
C VAL A 152 1.42 79.56 20.78
N ILE A 153 1.04 78.82 21.82
CA ILE A 153 1.38 77.40 22.03
C ILE A 153 0.07 76.60 22.06
N ALA A 154 0.00 75.48 21.35
CA ALA A 154 -1.09 74.52 21.44
C ALA A 154 -0.57 73.14 21.89
N ASP A 155 -1.30 72.51 22.81
CA ASP A 155 -0.96 71.21 23.39
C ASP A 155 -2.19 70.28 23.40
N LEU A 156 -2.02 69.03 23.00
CA LEU A 156 -3.08 68.03 22.96
C LEU A 156 -2.52 66.65 23.33
N ALA A 157 -3.15 65.97 24.30
CA ALA A 157 -2.70 64.67 24.77
C ALA A 157 -2.61 63.63 23.63
N GLY A 158 -1.48 62.93 23.55
CA GLY A 158 -1.18 61.96 22.48
C GLY A 158 -0.59 62.57 21.20
N PHE A 159 -0.32 63.88 21.18
CA PHE A 159 0.32 64.59 20.08
C PHE A 159 1.53 65.41 20.55
N GLU A 160 2.48 65.68 19.66
CA GLU A 160 3.58 66.60 19.91
C GLU A 160 3.07 68.06 19.89
N PRO A 161 3.41 68.90 20.90
CA PRO A 161 2.89 70.27 20.98
C PRO A 161 3.45 71.20 19.89
N SER A 162 2.61 72.14 19.43
CA SER A 162 2.93 73.06 18.33
C SER A 162 3.01 74.51 18.81
N THR A 163 3.92 75.32 18.26
CA THR A 163 4.21 76.69 18.74
C THR A 163 4.49 77.67 17.60
N VAL A 164 3.90 78.87 17.67
CA VAL A 164 4.12 79.99 16.73
C VAL A 164 4.45 81.27 17.51
N GLY A 165 5.69 81.75 17.41
CA GLY A 165 6.16 82.97 18.06
C GLY A 165 6.02 84.24 17.22
N GLY A 166 6.13 85.41 17.86
CA GLY A 166 6.25 86.71 17.16
C GLY A 166 4.95 87.28 16.59
N VAL A 167 3.79 86.88 17.11
CA VAL A 167 2.47 87.33 16.64
C VAL A 167 2.18 88.73 17.19
N SER A 168 2.59 89.76 16.46
CA SER A 168 2.25 91.17 16.74
C SER A 168 0.82 91.50 16.28
N ILE A 169 0.07 92.23 17.12
CA ILE A 169 -1.32 92.64 16.87
C ILE A 169 -1.58 94.08 17.37
N ALA A 170 -2.42 94.83 16.66
CA ALA A 170 -2.89 96.18 17.04
C ALA A 170 -4.36 96.20 17.50
N ILE A 171 -4.77 97.26 18.21
CA ILE A 171 -6.19 97.46 18.60
C ILE A 171 -7.04 97.65 17.34
N GLY A 172 -8.14 96.91 17.25
CA GLY A 172 -9.01 96.84 16.07
C GLY A 172 -8.59 95.78 15.04
N GLU A 173 -7.44 95.12 15.22
CA GLU A 173 -6.97 94.04 14.35
C GLU A 173 -7.47 92.67 14.85
N THR A 174 -7.77 91.76 13.93
CA THR A 174 -8.03 90.34 14.22
C THR A 174 -7.11 89.45 13.38
N ARG A 175 -6.25 88.67 14.04
CA ARG A 175 -5.23 87.83 13.40
C ARG A 175 -5.50 86.35 13.66
N ARG A 176 -5.54 85.53 12.60
CA ARG A 176 -5.77 84.07 12.71
C ARG A 176 -4.45 83.28 12.70
N ILE A 177 -4.35 82.26 13.53
CA ILE A 177 -3.21 81.35 13.66
C ILE A 177 -3.72 79.91 13.57
N LYS A 178 -3.08 79.10 12.73
CA LYS A 178 -3.36 77.66 12.57
C LYS A 178 -2.16 76.84 13.02
N LEU A 179 -2.40 75.78 13.79
CA LEU A 179 -1.38 74.89 14.36
C LEU A 179 -1.74 73.43 14.07
N GLU A 180 -0.88 72.72 13.35
CA GLU A 180 -1.02 71.27 13.15
C GLU A 180 -0.25 70.51 14.23
N LEU A 181 -0.78 69.36 14.65
CA LEU A 181 -0.29 68.54 15.76
C LEU A 181 0.01 67.11 15.26
N VAL A 182 1.18 66.57 15.61
CA VAL A 182 1.67 65.27 15.11
C VAL A 182 1.42 64.18 16.16
N ARG A 183 0.79 63.07 15.78
CA ARG A 183 0.42 61.99 16.72
C ARG A 183 1.61 61.13 17.11
N ILE A 184 1.69 60.74 18.38
CA ILE A 184 2.73 59.85 18.92
C ILE A 184 2.30 58.38 18.74
N LEU A 185 3.17 57.54 18.18
CA LEU A 185 2.93 56.10 17.89
C LEU A 185 4.09 55.22 18.39
N GLY A 186 3.83 53.91 18.49
CA GLY A 186 4.82 52.85 18.74
C GLY A 186 4.66 51.68 17.75
N LYS A 187 5.66 50.79 17.67
CA LYS A 187 5.70 49.65 16.75
C LYS A 187 5.47 48.33 17.46
N VAL A 188 4.81 47.38 16.79
CA VAL A 188 4.60 46.02 17.29
C VAL A 188 4.95 45.02 16.21
N GLU A 189 5.93 44.16 16.48
CA GLU A 189 6.31 43.03 15.63
C GLU A 189 5.65 41.75 16.14
N LEU A 190 4.75 41.18 15.34
CA LEU A 190 4.03 39.94 15.66
C LEU A 190 4.56 38.80 14.78
N SER A 191 4.93 37.71 15.44
CA SER A 191 5.49 36.51 14.83
C SER A 191 4.64 35.27 15.16
N GLY A 192 4.71 34.23 14.33
CA GLY A 192 3.94 33.00 14.46
C GLY A 192 3.82 32.29 13.12
N GLU A 193 2.97 31.26 13.03
CA GLU A 193 2.86 30.49 11.80
C GLU A 193 2.26 31.32 10.63
N PRO A 194 2.84 31.23 9.41
CA PRO A 194 2.34 31.94 8.23
C PRO A 194 0.86 31.68 7.93
N GLY A 195 0.17 32.70 7.41
CA GLY A 195 -1.24 32.61 7.02
C GLY A 195 -2.25 32.79 8.16
N THR A 196 -1.79 32.94 9.40
CA THR A 196 -2.65 33.27 10.55
C THR A 196 -3.12 34.72 10.47
N ARG A 197 -4.44 34.95 10.48
CA ARG A 197 -5.03 36.31 10.45
C ARG A 197 -5.00 36.92 11.85
N VAL A 198 -4.73 38.22 11.95
CA VAL A 198 -4.64 38.95 13.22
C VAL A 198 -5.63 40.11 13.23
N ARG A 199 -6.34 40.29 14.35
CA ARG A 199 -7.16 41.46 14.67
C ARG A 199 -6.64 42.09 15.97
N ILE A 200 -6.81 43.40 16.12
CA ILE A 200 -6.35 44.15 17.31
C ILE A 200 -7.57 44.73 18.03
N ASP A 201 -7.60 44.54 19.35
CA ASP A 201 -8.58 45.01 20.34
C ASP A 201 -10.04 44.53 20.21
N ASP A 202 -10.49 44.22 18.99
CA ASP A 202 -11.81 43.64 18.67
C ASP A 202 -11.65 42.26 18.01
N ASP A 203 -12.28 41.22 18.58
CA ASP A 203 -12.24 39.85 18.06
C ASP A 203 -13.04 39.68 16.76
N ARG A 204 -13.95 40.63 16.46
CA ARG A 204 -14.79 40.69 15.26
C ARG A 204 -14.41 41.83 14.31
N GLY A 205 -13.38 42.60 14.66
CA GLY A 205 -12.89 43.73 13.87
C GLY A 205 -12.31 43.34 12.51
N GLU A 206 -11.81 44.35 11.79
CA GLU A 206 -11.08 44.13 10.54
C GLU A 206 -9.74 43.41 10.79
N VAL A 207 -9.27 42.66 9.79
CA VAL A 207 -7.99 41.96 9.85
C VAL A 207 -6.86 43.00 9.73
N ALA A 208 -6.18 43.27 10.83
CA ALA A 208 -5.07 44.22 10.90
C ALA A 208 -3.84 43.74 10.13
N CYS A 209 -3.55 42.43 10.16
CA CYS A 209 -2.47 41.82 9.37
C CYS A 209 -2.62 40.30 9.24
N THR A 210 -1.70 39.68 8.49
CA THR A 210 -1.44 38.23 8.49
C THR A 210 -0.01 37.98 8.96
N LEU A 211 0.21 37.00 9.83
CA LEU A 211 1.54 36.73 10.40
C LEU A 211 2.55 36.20 9.35
N PRO A 212 3.86 36.51 9.50
CA PRO A 212 4.44 37.49 10.43
C PRO A 212 4.23 38.93 9.94
N CYS A 213 4.04 39.89 10.86
CA CYS A 213 3.74 41.28 10.49
C CYS A 213 4.30 42.33 11.48
N THR A 214 4.33 43.59 11.05
CA THR A 214 4.61 44.75 11.90
C THR A 214 3.45 45.74 11.81
N LEU A 215 2.97 46.22 12.95
CA LEU A 215 1.88 47.19 13.09
C LEU A 215 2.38 48.46 13.79
N GLU A 216 1.82 49.62 13.43
CA GLU A 216 2.00 50.88 14.17
C GLU A 216 0.73 51.17 14.97
N LEU A 217 0.86 51.27 16.29
CA LEU A 217 -0.27 51.40 17.23
C LEU A 217 -0.03 52.58 18.19
N PRO A 218 -1.10 53.21 18.73
CA PRO A 218 -0.96 54.23 19.77
C PRO A 218 -0.31 53.66 21.04
N PRO A 219 0.30 54.49 21.90
CA PRO A 219 0.70 54.05 23.24
C PRO A 219 -0.52 53.63 24.07
N GLY A 220 -0.48 52.44 24.67
CA GLY A 220 -1.62 51.84 25.36
C GLY A 220 -1.52 50.32 25.53
N SER A 221 -2.48 49.73 26.25
CA SER A 221 -2.61 48.27 26.32
C SER A 221 -3.50 47.79 25.17
N HIS A 222 -3.01 46.83 24.39
CA HIS A 222 -3.69 46.27 23.23
C HIS A 222 -3.79 44.74 23.34
N THR A 223 -4.75 44.14 22.62
CA THR A 223 -4.93 42.68 22.56
C THR A 223 -4.96 42.21 21.11
N ALA A 224 -4.04 41.32 20.72
CA ALA A 224 -4.11 40.61 19.44
C ALA A 224 -4.97 39.35 19.55
N TYR A 225 -5.95 39.24 18.67
CA TYR A 225 -6.76 38.04 18.42
C TYR A 225 -6.28 37.37 17.13
N PHE A 226 -6.17 36.04 17.16
CA PHE A 226 -5.56 35.26 16.08
C PHE A 226 -6.56 34.24 15.53
N GLU A 227 -6.67 34.14 14.21
CA GLU A 227 -7.60 33.25 13.54
C GLU A 227 -6.90 32.40 12.47
N ARG A 228 -6.99 31.07 12.62
CA ARG A 228 -6.52 30.10 11.63
C ARG A 228 -7.46 28.89 11.58
N PRO A 229 -8.00 28.50 10.42
CA PRO A 229 -8.87 27.32 10.31
C PRO A 229 -8.21 26.05 10.84
N GLY A 230 -8.90 25.32 11.73
CA GLY A 230 -8.43 24.07 12.33
C GLY A 230 -7.48 24.20 13.52
N PHE A 231 -7.13 25.42 13.93
CA PHE A 231 -6.23 25.68 15.07
C PHE A 231 -6.85 26.69 16.03
N THR A 232 -6.52 26.59 17.31
CA THR A 232 -6.79 27.61 18.32
C THR A 232 -5.48 28.27 18.71
N VAL A 233 -5.49 29.59 18.77
CA VAL A 233 -4.35 30.44 19.15
C VAL A 233 -4.88 31.37 20.24
N ALA A 234 -4.22 31.41 21.40
CA ALA A 234 -4.68 32.24 22.51
C ALA A 234 -4.49 33.74 22.19
N PRO A 235 -5.44 34.63 22.57
CA PRO A 235 -5.25 36.07 22.46
C PRO A 235 -4.02 36.52 23.26
N GLN A 236 -3.29 37.52 22.75
CA GLN A 236 -2.09 38.06 23.40
C GLN A 236 -2.25 39.53 23.73
N MET A 237 -2.15 39.87 25.01
CA MET A 237 -2.08 41.25 25.47
C MET A 237 -0.64 41.76 25.42
N PHE A 238 -0.45 43.01 24.97
CA PHE A 238 0.83 43.71 25.00
C PHE A 238 0.62 45.21 25.22
N THR A 239 1.60 45.87 25.84
CA THR A 239 1.57 47.31 26.10
C THR A 239 2.53 48.03 25.16
N VAL A 240 1.99 48.89 24.30
CA VAL A 240 2.74 49.74 23.38
C VAL A 240 3.21 50.99 24.12
N ILE A 241 4.50 51.26 24.06
CA ILE A 241 5.14 52.44 24.67
C ILE A 241 5.60 53.37 23.55
N GLU A 242 5.47 54.69 23.75
CA GLU A 242 5.82 55.71 22.76
C GLU A 242 7.21 55.51 22.13
N LYS A 243 7.29 55.57 20.80
CA LYS A 243 8.55 55.48 20.03
C LYS A 243 9.38 54.19 20.28
N THR A 244 8.80 53.15 20.88
CA THR A 244 9.43 51.83 21.09
C THR A 244 8.92 50.78 20.10
N THR A 245 9.60 49.63 20.05
CA THR A 245 9.14 48.42 19.34
C THR A 245 8.89 47.29 20.33
N VAL A 246 7.66 46.77 20.35
CA VAL A 246 7.24 45.62 21.17
C VAL A 246 7.25 44.36 20.30
N ARG A 247 7.69 43.22 20.83
CA ARG A 247 7.74 41.93 20.13
C ARG A 247 6.84 40.91 20.80
N SER A 248 6.04 40.20 20.02
CA SER A 248 5.26 39.05 20.50
C SER A 248 5.26 37.88 19.51
N SER A 249 5.07 36.67 20.02
CA SER A 249 5.08 35.42 19.25
C SER A 249 3.91 34.52 19.62
N ALA A 250 3.07 34.16 18.64
CA ALA A 250 1.89 33.33 18.83
C ALA A 250 2.15 31.87 18.44
N THR A 251 1.72 30.93 19.29
CA THR A 251 1.82 29.47 19.07
C THR A 251 0.44 28.89 18.82
N ALA A 252 0.28 28.11 17.77
CA ALA A 252 -0.98 27.46 17.41
C ALA A 252 -1.10 26.06 18.02
N VAL A 253 -2.29 25.71 18.52
CA VAL A 253 -2.63 24.35 18.96
C VAL A 253 -3.70 23.80 18.02
N ALA A 254 -3.50 22.61 17.48
CA ALA A 254 -4.48 21.97 16.61
C ALA A 254 -5.78 21.68 17.38
N VAL A 255 -6.92 22.03 16.79
CA VAL A 255 -8.23 21.61 17.31
C VAL A 255 -8.44 20.16 16.90
N VAL A 256 -8.85 19.33 17.85
CA VAL A 256 -8.99 17.88 17.64
C VAL A 256 -10.40 17.38 17.95
N GLY A 257 -10.76 16.26 17.32
CA GLY A 257 -11.90 15.43 17.65
C GLY A 257 -11.45 13.99 17.89
N SER A 258 -12.40 13.06 17.77
CA SER A 258 -12.14 11.62 17.77
C SER A 258 -12.83 10.95 16.58
N LEU A 259 -12.35 9.77 16.20
CA LEU A 259 -12.87 8.99 15.10
C LEU A 259 -13.08 7.54 15.55
N LEU A 260 -14.30 7.04 15.48
CA LEU A 260 -14.58 5.60 15.58
C LEU A 260 -14.50 4.99 14.19
N VAL A 261 -13.66 3.96 14.03
CA VAL A 261 -13.62 3.11 12.84
C VAL A 261 -13.92 1.68 13.24
N ALA A 262 -14.93 1.09 12.61
CA ALA A 262 -15.23 -0.33 12.67
C ALA A 262 -15.47 -0.87 11.25
N ALA A 263 -15.08 -2.11 11.05
CA ALA A 263 -15.32 -2.88 9.84
C ALA A 263 -16.02 -4.20 10.20
N ASP A 264 -16.51 -4.90 9.18
CA ASP A 264 -16.98 -6.28 9.31
C ASP A 264 -15.87 -7.23 9.77
N GLU A 265 -14.63 -6.99 9.33
CA GLU A 265 -13.44 -7.70 9.82
C GLU A 265 -12.72 -6.97 10.97
N ALA A 266 -12.27 -7.74 11.95
CA ALA A 266 -11.51 -7.25 13.10
C ALA A 266 -10.00 -7.28 12.86
N ASN A 267 -9.28 -6.36 13.51
CA ASN A 267 -7.84 -6.13 13.38
C ASN A 267 -7.38 -5.61 12.00
N ALA A 268 -8.26 -4.96 11.23
CA ALA A 268 -7.86 -4.25 10.02
C ALA A 268 -7.12 -2.96 10.38
N LEU A 269 -5.97 -2.70 9.76
CA LEU A 269 -5.17 -1.50 9.96
C LEU A 269 -5.97 -0.25 9.57
N ILE A 270 -5.91 0.77 10.42
CA ILE A 270 -6.53 2.08 10.19
C ILE A 270 -5.41 3.10 9.96
N GLU A 271 -5.36 3.66 8.75
CA GLU A 271 -4.50 4.79 8.40
C GLU A 271 -5.36 6.05 8.23
N VAL A 272 -4.94 7.17 8.84
CA VAL A 272 -5.58 8.48 8.67
C VAL A 272 -4.56 9.43 8.04
N ASP A 273 -4.91 10.01 6.90
CA ASP A 273 -4.04 10.84 6.05
C ASP A 273 -2.68 10.20 5.70
N GLY A 274 -2.65 8.85 5.68
CA GLY A 274 -1.44 8.05 5.40
C GLY A 274 -0.58 7.72 6.64
N GLN A 275 -1.05 8.03 7.85
CA GLN A 275 -0.41 7.61 9.10
C GLN A 275 -1.19 6.46 9.75
N ALA A 276 -0.53 5.35 10.04
CA ALA A 276 -1.11 4.24 10.82
C ALA A 276 -1.40 4.68 12.27
N LEU A 277 -2.66 4.55 12.70
CA LEU A 277 -3.13 5.01 14.03
C LEU A 277 -3.79 3.92 14.89
N GLY A 278 -4.14 2.76 14.35
CA GLY A 278 -4.73 1.68 15.13
C GLY A 278 -5.28 0.54 14.26
N PHE A 279 -6.11 -0.32 14.87
CA PHE A 279 -6.75 -1.44 14.19
C PHE A 279 -8.25 -1.52 14.53
N THR A 280 -9.08 -2.05 13.63
CA THR A 280 -10.55 -2.14 13.84
C THR A 280 -10.94 -3.17 14.92
N PRO A 281 -12.02 -2.94 15.68
CA PRO A 281 -12.70 -1.65 15.88
C PRO A 281 -11.93 -0.78 16.88
N ALA A 282 -11.71 0.50 16.57
CA ALA A 282 -11.02 1.43 17.46
C ALA A 282 -11.64 2.84 17.47
N VAL A 283 -11.54 3.49 18.63
CA VAL A 283 -11.75 4.93 18.79
C VAL A 283 -10.37 5.59 18.79
N LEU A 284 -10.07 6.34 17.73
CA LEU A 284 -8.85 7.12 17.60
C LEU A 284 -9.05 8.50 18.22
N PRO A 285 -8.35 8.86 19.31
CA PRO A 285 -8.41 10.20 19.90
C PRO A 285 -7.49 11.17 19.15
N ASN A 286 -7.65 12.46 19.43
CA ASN A 286 -6.75 13.54 18.99
C ASN A 286 -6.60 13.68 17.47
N ILE A 287 -7.60 13.27 16.68
CA ILE A 287 -7.59 13.46 15.22
C ILE A 287 -7.86 14.94 14.92
N PRO A 288 -6.98 15.66 14.19
CA PRO A 288 -7.19 17.07 13.91
C PRO A 288 -8.43 17.30 13.06
N VAL A 289 -9.15 18.39 13.28
CA VAL A 289 -10.45 18.65 12.63
C VAL A 289 -10.34 18.88 11.10
N GLY A 290 -11.45 18.68 10.40
CA GLY A 290 -11.59 18.81 8.94
C GLY A 290 -11.81 17.47 8.24
N HIS A 291 -11.80 17.50 6.90
CA HIS A 291 -11.85 16.28 6.08
C HIS A 291 -10.56 15.47 6.25
N ARG A 292 -10.72 14.20 6.61
CA ARG A 292 -9.64 13.23 6.82
C ARG A 292 -9.84 12.04 5.91
N ARG A 293 -8.76 11.59 5.26
CA ARG A 293 -8.78 10.37 4.45
C ARG A 293 -8.47 9.18 5.34
N VAL A 294 -9.47 8.34 5.54
CA VAL A 294 -9.35 7.10 6.32
C VAL A 294 -9.22 5.94 5.35
N ARG A 295 -8.09 5.23 5.39
CA ARG A 295 -7.86 3.96 4.70
C ARG A 295 -7.95 2.85 5.72
N VAL A 296 -8.81 1.87 5.47
CA VAL A 296 -8.91 0.64 6.27
C VAL A 296 -8.41 -0.50 5.39
N SER A 297 -7.40 -1.24 5.87
CA SER A 297 -6.76 -2.31 5.11
C SER A 297 -6.55 -3.57 5.98
N LEU A 298 -6.72 -4.75 5.38
CA LEU A 298 -6.47 -6.02 6.04
C LEU A 298 -5.77 -6.96 5.06
N ARG A 299 -4.82 -7.78 5.54
CA ARG A 299 -4.04 -8.67 4.68
C ARG A 299 -4.97 -9.65 3.95
N GLY A 300 -4.93 -9.61 2.62
CA GLY A 300 -5.77 -10.45 1.78
C GLY A 300 -7.17 -9.89 1.51
N TYR A 301 -7.41 -8.60 1.80
CA TYR A 301 -8.64 -7.88 1.51
C TYR A 301 -8.33 -6.57 0.77
N GLN A 302 -9.27 -6.11 -0.06
CA GLN A 302 -9.17 -4.82 -0.74
C GLN A 302 -9.26 -3.66 0.26
N PRO A 303 -8.30 -2.71 0.23
CA PRO A 303 -8.34 -1.57 1.14
C PRO A 303 -9.49 -0.62 0.79
N VAL A 304 -10.24 -0.18 1.81
CA VAL A 304 -11.35 0.76 1.65
C VAL A 304 -10.91 2.15 2.08
N GLU A 305 -10.91 3.09 1.14
CA GLU A 305 -10.72 4.52 1.43
C GLU A 305 -12.06 5.25 1.55
N ARG A 306 -12.18 6.10 2.58
CA ARG A 306 -13.32 7.00 2.83
C ARG A 306 -12.82 8.35 3.32
N GLU A 307 -13.48 9.43 2.90
CA GLU A 307 -13.26 10.75 3.50
C GLU A 307 -14.28 10.98 4.61
N VAL A 308 -13.80 11.39 5.79
CA VAL A 308 -14.60 11.59 7.00
C VAL A 308 -14.39 13.02 7.53
N ASP A 309 -15.47 13.72 7.84
CA ASP A 309 -15.44 15.07 8.43
C ASP A 309 -15.30 14.98 9.96
N VAL A 310 -14.12 15.26 10.49
CA VAL A 310 -13.83 15.24 11.93
C VAL A 310 -14.06 16.63 12.52
N ARG A 311 -14.97 16.73 13.50
CA ARG A 311 -15.34 18.02 14.13
C ARG A 311 -14.86 18.11 15.58
N SER A 312 -14.61 19.35 16.02
CA SER A 312 -14.09 19.68 17.35
C SER A 312 -14.94 19.06 18.46
N ASN A 313 -14.30 18.40 19.43
CA ASN A 313 -14.95 17.79 20.60
C ASN A 313 -16.10 16.81 20.28
N THR A 314 -16.13 16.24 19.07
CA THR A 314 -17.10 15.21 18.67
C THR A 314 -16.40 13.91 18.27
N GLN A 315 -17.16 12.83 18.21
CA GLN A 315 -16.76 11.58 17.60
C GLN A 315 -17.35 11.49 16.19
N ALA A 316 -16.50 11.52 15.17
CA ALA A 316 -16.87 11.10 13.83
C ALA A 316 -16.93 9.57 13.78
N ASP A 317 -17.75 9.01 12.88
CA ASP A 317 -18.12 7.60 12.93
C ASP A 317 -18.08 6.95 11.54
N LEU A 318 -17.46 5.77 11.48
CA LEU A 318 -17.25 4.98 10.26
C LEU A 318 -17.38 3.49 10.63
N ARG A 319 -18.64 2.99 10.70
CA ARG A 319 -18.95 1.61 11.16
C ARG A 319 -19.26 0.60 10.05
N ASP A 320 -19.57 1.08 8.85
CA ASP A 320 -20.05 0.25 7.73
C ASP A 320 -18.94 -0.01 6.69
N VAL A 321 -17.70 -0.19 7.16
CA VAL A 321 -16.60 -0.59 6.29
C VAL A 321 -16.72 -2.09 6.02
N VAL A 322 -16.96 -2.44 4.76
CA VAL A 322 -17.03 -3.82 4.28
C VAL A 322 -15.73 -4.14 3.54
N LEU A 323 -14.91 -5.01 4.10
CA LEU A 323 -13.67 -5.47 3.49
C LEU A 323 -13.96 -6.69 2.60
N MET A 324 -13.79 -6.52 1.29
CA MET A 324 -13.93 -7.62 0.34
C MET A 324 -12.60 -8.39 0.23
N PRO A 325 -12.59 -9.73 0.25
CA PRO A 325 -11.38 -10.51 -0.02
C PRO A 325 -10.72 -10.09 -1.34
N GLU A 326 -9.39 -10.01 -1.33
CA GLU A 326 -8.57 -9.58 -2.47
C GLU A 326 -8.55 -10.67 -3.54
N ARG A 327 -9.62 -10.69 -4.34
CA ARG A 327 -9.79 -11.55 -5.51
C ARG A 327 -9.18 -10.92 -6.76
N SER A 328 -8.00 -10.30 -6.61
CA SER A 328 -7.19 -9.88 -7.73
C SER A 328 -6.11 -10.91 -8.07
N VAL A 329 -5.76 -10.93 -9.36
CA VAL A 329 -4.73 -11.77 -9.95
C VAL A 329 -3.82 -10.91 -10.82
N SER A 330 -2.57 -11.35 -10.97
CA SER A 330 -1.56 -10.67 -11.79
C SER A 330 -1.00 -11.57 -12.89
N ALA A 331 -0.92 -12.88 -12.65
CA ALA A 331 -0.36 -13.85 -13.59
C ALA A 331 -1.14 -13.99 -14.91
N ALA A 332 -2.43 -13.64 -14.92
CA ALA A 332 -3.29 -13.80 -16.11
C ALA A 332 -3.03 -12.75 -17.22
N SER A 333 -2.46 -11.59 -16.89
CA SER A 333 -2.24 -10.47 -17.82
C SER A 333 -0.98 -9.63 -17.58
N ARG A 334 -0.21 -9.93 -16.52
CA ARG A 334 0.90 -9.11 -16.00
C ARG A 334 0.49 -7.71 -15.50
N GLU A 335 -0.79 -7.52 -15.18
CA GLU A 335 -1.37 -6.37 -14.47
C GLU A 335 -2.29 -6.89 -13.35
N THR A 336 -2.41 -6.18 -12.23
CA THR A 336 -3.33 -6.55 -11.14
C THR A 336 -4.78 -6.25 -11.54
N GLU A 337 -5.62 -7.27 -11.63
CA GLU A 337 -7.03 -7.15 -12.00
C GLU A 337 -7.91 -8.19 -11.29
N ALA A 338 -9.23 -7.97 -11.24
CA ALA A 338 -10.17 -8.92 -10.62
C ALA A 338 -10.24 -10.25 -11.41
N ILE A 339 -10.46 -11.38 -10.72
CA ILE A 339 -10.57 -12.73 -11.35
C ILE A 339 -11.67 -12.78 -12.43
N GLU A 340 -12.76 -12.04 -12.25
CA GLU A 340 -13.87 -11.91 -13.20
C GLU A 340 -13.45 -11.23 -14.51
N ASP A 341 -12.44 -10.36 -14.42
CA ASP A 341 -11.86 -9.59 -15.51
C ASP A 341 -10.61 -10.25 -16.11
N ALA A 342 -10.04 -11.26 -15.45
CA ALA A 342 -8.85 -11.96 -15.89
C ALA A 342 -9.07 -12.75 -17.20
N PRO A 343 -8.20 -12.61 -18.21
CA PRO A 343 -8.29 -13.25 -19.53
C PRO A 343 -7.78 -14.71 -19.53
N ALA A 344 -8.02 -15.43 -18.43
CA ALA A 344 -7.66 -16.82 -18.22
C ALA A 344 -8.60 -17.48 -17.18
N SER A 345 -8.59 -18.82 -17.11
CA SER A 345 -9.27 -19.56 -16.04
C SER A 345 -8.34 -19.68 -14.82
N VAL A 346 -8.67 -18.96 -13.75
CA VAL A 346 -7.78 -18.81 -12.57
C VAL A 346 -8.45 -19.35 -11.30
N THR A 347 -7.64 -19.91 -10.41
CA THR A 347 -7.98 -20.15 -9.00
C THR A 347 -7.00 -19.38 -8.11
N VAL A 348 -7.47 -18.82 -7.01
CA VAL A 348 -6.61 -18.16 -6.01
C VAL A 348 -6.70 -18.92 -4.70
N ILE A 349 -5.56 -19.38 -4.22
CA ILE A 349 -5.37 -19.91 -2.86
C ILE A 349 -5.06 -18.67 -2.00
N SER A 350 -6.03 -18.25 -1.19
CA SER A 350 -5.98 -16.98 -0.46
C SER A 350 -5.08 -17.03 0.77
N ALA A 351 -4.73 -15.87 1.34
CA ALA A 351 -4.03 -15.79 2.63
C ALA A 351 -4.76 -16.58 3.73
N GLN A 352 -6.09 -16.49 3.76
CA GLN A 352 -6.94 -17.23 4.70
C GLN A 352 -6.81 -18.74 4.51
N GLU A 353 -6.75 -19.25 3.27
CA GLU A 353 -6.59 -20.68 3.01
C GLU A 353 -5.17 -21.17 3.36
N LEU A 354 -4.14 -20.42 2.97
CA LEU A 354 -2.74 -20.71 3.31
C LEU A 354 -2.54 -20.79 4.84
N GLU A 355 -3.14 -19.87 5.60
CA GLU A 355 -3.05 -19.86 7.07
C GLU A 355 -3.93 -20.92 7.73
N ALA A 356 -5.13 -21.18 7.20
CA ALA A 356 -6.08 -22.11 7.82
C ALA A 356 -5.62 -23.57 7.74
N PHE A 357 -5.00 -23.95 6.61
CA PHE A 357 -4.45 -25.29 6.40
C PHE A 357 -2.97 -25.42 6.74
N ALA A 358 -2.22 -24.30 6.80
CA ALA A 358 -0.78 -24.26 7.04
C ALA A 358 0.03 -25.17 6.09
N TYR A 359 -0.29 -25.12 4.78
CA TYR A 359 0.27 -25.99 3.75
C TYR A 359 1.81 -26.07 3.82
N PRO A 360 2.41 -27.28 3.76
CA PRO A 360 3.83 -27.46 3.95
C PRO A 360 4.66 -26.97 2.76
N THR A 361 4.21 -27.25 1.54
CA THR A 361 4.92 -27.02 0.26
C THR A 361 3.97 -26.49 -0.81
N ILE A 362 4.52 -26.02 -1.94
CA ILE A 362 3.73 -25.53 -3.08
C ILE A 362 2.89 -26.70 -3.64
N LEU A 363 3.52 -27.86 -3.84
CA LEU A 363 2.90 -29.11 -4.29
C LEU A 363 1.63 -29.45 -3.49
N GLU A 364 1.72 -29.44 -2.15
CA GLU A 364 0.62 -29.85 -1.29
C GLU A 364 -0.54 -28.82 -1.27
N SER A 365 -0.25 -27.54 -1.57
CA SER A 365 -1.29 -26.51 -1.75
C SER A 365 -2.15 -26.73 -3.02
N LEU A 366 -1.58 -27.35 -4.04
CA LEU A 366 -2.26 -27.66 -5.32
C LEU A 366 -3.18 -28.88 -5.22
N ARG A 367 -3.05 -29.73 -4.18
CA ARG A 367 -3.91 -30.91 -4.01
C ARG A 367 -5.38 -30.51 -3.88
N GLY A 368 -6.23 -31.11 -4.72
CA GLY A 368 -7.65 -30.83 -4.79
C GLY A 368 -8.01 -29.48 -5.45
N VAL A 369 -7.07 -28.85 -6.18
CA VAL A 369 -7.37 -27.71 -7.06
C VAL A 369 -7.85 -28.24 -8.41
N ARG A 370 -8.96 -27.71 -8.93
CA ARG A 370 -9.53 -28.12 -10.24
C ARG A 370 -8.47 -28.05 -11.34
N GLY A 371 -8.38 -29.10 -12.14
CA GLY A 371 -7.48 -29.21 -13.28
C GLY A 371 -6.03 -29.56 -12.92
N TYR A 372 -5.68 -29.81 -11.66
CA TYR A 372 -4.34 -30.21 -11.24
C TYR A 372 -4.33 -31.64 -10.71
N ALA A 373 -3.31 -32.41 -11.10
CA ALA A 373 -3.02 -33.74 -10.60
C ALA A 373 -1.55 -33.78 -10.18
N ILE A 374 -1.29 -33.97 -8.89
CA ILE A 374 0.08 -33.90 -8.34
C ILE A 374 0.70 -35.28 -8.18
N ASN A 375 2.02 -35.35 -8.15
CA ASN A 375 2.80 -36.57 -7.92
C ASN A 375 4.05 -36.23 -7.12
N TYR A 376 4.60 -37.22 -6.42
CA TYR A 376 5.91 -37.15 -5.80
C TYR A 376 6.65 -38.46 -6.07
N ASP A 377 7.82 -38.38 -6.70
CA ASP A 377 8.56 -39.52 -7.26
C ASP A 377 9.79 -39.93 -6.41
N SER A 378 9.80 -39.54 -5.13
CA SER A 378 10.92 -39.65 -4.17
C SER A 378 12.11 -38.70 -4.38
N ILE A 379 12.16 -37.93 -5.48
CA ILE A 379 13.15 -36.86 -5.65
C ILE A 379 12.46 -35.50 -5.75
N TYR A 380 11.43 -35.38 -6.59
CA TYR A 380 10.80 -34.11 -6.93
C TYR A 380 9.27 -34.15 -6.90
N GLY A 381 8.69 -33.00 -6.54
CA GLY A 381 7.26 -32.75 -6.68
C GLY A 381 6.91 -32.45 -8.13
N ASN A 382 5.91 -33.13 -8.68
CA ASN A 382 5.45 -32.97 -10.05
C ASN A 382 3.96 -32.61 -10.12
N ALA A 383 3.54 -31.86 -11.14
CA ALA A 383 2.16 -31.42 -11.28
C ALA A 383 1.70 -31.38 -12.76
N ALA A 384 0.81 -32.29 -13.11
CA ALA A 384 0.13 -32.32 -14.41
C ALA A 384 -1.10 -31.40 -14.41
N VAL A 385 -1.33 -30.68 -15.51
CA VAL A 385 -2.48 -29.76 -15.64
C VAL A 385 -3.43 -30.25 -16.74
N ARG A 386 -4.68 -30.55 -16.37
CA ARG A 386 -5.74 -31.05 -17.26
C ARG A 386 -5.36 -32.30 -18.07
N GLY A 387 -4.43 -33.11 -17.56
CA GLY A 387 -3.90 -34.32 -18.19
C GLY A 387 -2.61 -34.09 -19.02
N LEU A 388 -2.12 -32.85 -19.14
CA LEU A 388 -0.79 -32.56 -19.66
C LEU A 388 0.24 -32.71 -18.52
N GLY A 389 0.98 -33.81 -18.53
CA GLY A 389 2.09 -34.09 -17.63
C GLY A 389 2.33 -35.60 -17.52
N SER A 390 3.52 -36.06 -17.89
CA SER A 390 3.92 -37.48 -17.82
C SER A 390 4.72 -37.76 -16.55
N ALA A 391 4.92 -39.03 -16.22
CA ALA A 391 6.04 -39.38 -15.33
C ALA A 391 7.37 -39.11 -16.08
N ASN A 392 8.41 -38.66 -15.37
CA ASN A 392 9.72 -38.25 -15.91
C ASN A 392 9.75 -37.05 -16.89
N ASP A 393 8.70 -36.22 -17.01
CA ASP A 393 8.77 -35.00 -17.84
C ASP A 393 9.28 -33.76 -17.10
N PHE A 394 9.79 -33.95 -15.88
CA PHE A 394 10.27 -32.91 -14.98
C PHE A 394 9.26 -31.78 -14.74
N SER A 395 7.96 -32.01 -14.97
CA SER A 395 6.91 -30.98 -15.00
C SER A 395 7.26 -29.76 -15.87
N ASN A 396 8.10 -29.92 -16.90
CA ASN A 396 8.72 -28.83 -17.67
C ASN A 396 7.75 -28.02 -18.56
N ARG A 397 6.46 -28.35 -18.49
CA ARG A 397 5.32 -27.66 -19.14
C ARG A 397 4.54 -26.75 -18.18
N LEU A 398 4.93 -26.70 -16.90
CA LEU A 398 4.37 -25.84 -15.85
C LEU A 398 5.37 -24.74 -15.46
N LEU A 399 4.91 -23.49 -15.47
CA LEU A 399 5.75 -22.36 -15.04
C LEU A 399 5.44 -21.95 -13.60
N VAL A 400 6.47 -21.87 -12.75
CA VAL A 400 6.35 -21.35 -11.38
C VAL A 400 6.99 -19.97 -11.28
N LEU A 401 6.28 -19.04 -10.64
CA LEU A 401 6.68 -17.63 -10.51
C LEU A 401 6.72 -17.18 -9.05
N SER A 402 7.59 -16.20 -8.75
CA SER A 402 7.56 -15.40 -7.53
C SER A 402 7.38 -13.93 -7.90
N ASP A 403 6.24 -13.33 -7.56
CA ASP A 403 5.84 -11.97 -7.97
C ASP A 403 6.00 -11.70 -9.49
N GLY A 404 5.81 -12.72 -10.32
CA GLY A 404 5.98 -12.67 -11.77
C GLY A 404 7.39 -12.95 -12.32
N ALA A 405 8.38 -13.22 -11.47
CA ALA A 405 9.73 -13.67 -11.86
C ALA A 405 9.80 -15.21 -11.93
N VAL A 406 10.44 -15.78 -12.95
CA VAL A 406 10.46 -17.23 -13.19
C VAL A 406 11.38 -17.96 -12.20
N LEU A 407 10.85 -18.98 -11.53
CA LEU A 407 11.59 -19.82 -10.59
C LEU A 407 12.11 -21.14 -11.19
N ASN A 408 11.56 -21.63 -12.30
CA ASN A 408 12.11 -22.79 -13.00
C ASN A 408 13.61 -22.60 -13.27
N GLU A 409 14.37 -23.70 -13.24
CA GLU A 409 15.73 -23.72 -13.78
C GLU A 409 15.69 -23.81 -15.33
N ASN A 410 16.86 -23.96 -15.98
CA ASN A 410 17.02 -23.66 -17.40
C ASN A 410 17.84 -24.69 -18.18
N ILE A 411 18.15 -25.84 -17.57
CA ILE A 411 18.75 -27.01 -18.21
C ILE A 411 17.67 -28.06 -18.51
N LEU A 412 16.74 -28.31 -17.57
CA LEU A 412 15.58 -29.21 -17.70
C LEU A 412 14.25 -28.46 -17.94
N TYR A 413 14.19 -27.17 -17.58
CA TYR A 413 13.00 -26.36 -17.33
C TYR A 413 12.12 -26.81 -16.15
N GLN A 414 12.70 -27.52 -15.19
CA GLN A 414 11.99 -28.06 -14.04
C GLN A 414 11.51 -26.96 -13.08
N PRO A 415 10.24 -26.99 -12.62
CA PRO A 415 9.75 -26.16 -11.55
C PRO A 415 9.97 -26.83 -10.18
N PHE A 416 10.72 -26.19 -9.29
CA PHE A 416 10.86 -26.67 -7.92
C PHE A 416 9.61 -26.32 -7.07
N ILE A 417 8.87 -27.34 -6.61
CA ILE A 417 7.57 -27.18 -5.92
C ILE A 417 7.40 -27.97 -4.62
N HIS A 418 8.38 -28.79 -4.24
CA HIS A 418 8.47 -29.43 -2.93
C HIS A 418 9.42 -28.62 -2.00
N TYR A 419 10.23 -29.30 -1.18
CA TYR A 419 11.24 -28.66 -0.32
C TYR A 419 12.52 -28.22 -1.05
N ASP A 420 12.69 -28.63 -2.32
CA ASP A 420 13.55 -27.99 -3.33
C ASP A 420 13.11 -26.55 -3.60
N GLY A 421 11.79 -26.35 -3.72
CA GLY A 421 11.17 -25.08 -4.09
C GLY A 421 11.24 -24.04 -2.99
N ARG A 422 10.75 -24.34 -1.80
CA ARG A 422 10.83 -23.49 -0.59
C ARG A 422 10.67 -24.35 0.67
N THR A 423 11.31 -23.97 1.77
CA THR A 423 11.11 -24.63 3.09
C THR A 423 9.70 -24.44 3.67
N ASP A 424 9.06 -23.31 3.37
CA ASP A 424 7.71 -22.96 3.84
C ASP A 424 7.04 -21.86 3.00
N LEU A 425 5.77 -21.60 3.30
CA LEU A 425 4.90 -20.63 2.62
C LEU A 425 4.50 -19.42 3.49
N GLY A 426 5.10 -19.21 4.67
CA GLY A 426 4.72 -18.14 5.60
C GLY A 426 4.98 -16.71 5.08
N ASP A 427 5.78 -16.61 4.02
CA ASP A 427 6.11 -15.40 3.27
C ASP A 427 5.14 -15.10 2.11
N VAL A 428 4.35 -16.10 1.71
CA VAL A 428 3.39 -16.01 0.61
C VAL A 428 2.10 -15.36 1.11
N GLN A 429 1.57 -14.40 0.34
CA GLN A 429 0.29 -13.77 0.59
C GLN A 429 -0.85 -14.51 -0.11
N ARG A 430 -0.64 -14.96 -1.34
CA ARG A 430 -1.59 -15.81 -2.09
C ARG A 430 -0.85 -16.61 -3.17
N ILE A 431 -1.45 -17.70 -3.64
CA ILE A 431 -0.98 -18.41 -4.83
C ILE A 431 -2.04 -18.25 -5.93
N GLU A 432 -1.63 -17.75 -7.08
CA GLU A 432 -2.46 -17.61 -8.27
C GLU A 432 -2.20 -18.79 -9.21
N VAL A 433 -3.23 -19.58 -9.50
CA VAL A 433 -3.14 -20.80 -10.32
C VAL A 433 -3.90 -20.59 -11.62
N VAL A 434 -3.16 -20.31 -12.70
CA VAL A 434 -3.66 -20.07 -14.05
C VAL A 434 -3.57 -21.36 -14.87
N ARG A 435 -4.59 -21.63 -15.69
CA ARG A 435 -4.64 -22.81 -16.58
C ARG A 435 -4.58 -22.40 -18.05
N GLY A 436 -3.97 -23.26 -18.86
CA GLY A 436 -3.90 -23.10 -20.30
C GLY A 436 -2.80 -22.14 -20.77
N PRO A 437 -2.74 -21.90 -22.09
CA PRO A 437 -1.58 -21.32 -22.76
C PRO A 437 -1.32 -19.88 -22.31
N SER A 438 -0.17 -19.69 -21.67
CA SER A 438 0.28 -18.40 -21.12
C SER A 438 1.60 -17.92 -21.73
N SER A 439 2.13 -18.60 -22.74
CA SER A 439 3.34 -18.18 -23.48
C SER A 439 3.24 -16.78 -24.08
N VAL A 440 2.05 -16.30 -24.46
CA VAL A 440 1.84 -14.90 -24.91
C VAL A 440 2.34 -13.86 -23.89
N LEU A 441 2.40 -14.23 -22.61
CA LEU A 441 2.98 -13.41 -21.55
C LEU A 441 4.40 -13.84 -21.21
N TYR A 442 4.64 -15.14 -21.02
CA TYR A 442 5.87 -15.65 -20.37
C TYR A 442 6.85 -16.43 -21.27
N GLY A 443 6.57 -16.61 -22.56
CA GLY A 443 7.43 -17.39 -23.46
C GLY A 443 7.34 -18.91 -23.21
N THR A 444 8.48 -19.61 -23.26
CA THR A 444 8.55 -21.07 -23.10
C THR A 444 8.03 -21.55 -21.74
N GLY A 445 7.62 -22.82 -21.64
CA GLY A 445 7.25 -23.49 -20.38
C GLY A 445 5.89 -23.08 -19.80
N ALA A 446 5.34 -21.93 -20.18
CA ALA A 446 4.02 -21.44 -19.77
C ALA A 446 2.86 -22.11 -20.54
N VAL A 447 2.89 -23.45 -20.63
CA VAL A 447 2.10 -24.21 -21.62
C VAL A 447 0.87 -24.86 -21.00
N SER A 448 1.04 -25.63 -19.93
CA SER A 448 -0.05 -26.33 -19.23
C SER A 448 -0.74 -25.39 -18.22
N GLY A 449 0.03 -24.55 -17.54
CA GLY A 449 -0.44 -23.54 -16.61
C GLY A 449 0.68 -22.66 -16.05
N VAL A 450 0.31 -21.79 -15.11
CA VAL A 450 1.22 -20.93 -14.35
C VAL A 450 0.81 -20.94 -12.88
N VAL A 451 1.76 -21.16 -11.97
CA VAL A 451 1.59 -21.04 -10.52
C VAL A 451 2.43 -19.86 -10.03
N ASN A 452 1.78 -18.77 -9.64
CA ASN A 452 2.45 -17.55 -9.20
C ASN A 452 2.30 -17.37 -7.69
N LEU A 453 3.41 -17.46 -6.97
CA LEU A 453 3.53 -17.13 -5.56
C LEU A 453 3.59 -15.60 -5.46
N VAL A 454 2.53 -14.99 -4.94
CA VAL A 454 2.55 -13.55 -4.63
C VAL A 454 3.04 -13.40 -3.21
N LEU A 455 4.22 -12.81 -3.05
CA LEU A 455 4.83 -12.60 -1.74
C LEU A 455 4.15 -11.43 -1.03
N LYS A 456 4.34 -11.35 0.29
CA LYS A 456 4.03 -10.14 1.05
C LYS A 456 4.76 -8.92 0.47
N ASP A 457 4.13 -7.76 0.58
CA ASP A 457 4.59 -6.50 -0.01
C ASP A 457 4.44 -5.34 0.99
N ARG A 458 4.73 -4.11 0.56
CA ARG A 458 4.72 -2.84 1.33
C ARG A 458 3.52 -2.54 2.25
N ASP A 459 2.40 -3.25 2.11
CA ASP A 459 1.23 -3.14 2.99
C ASP A 459 1.31 -4.06 4.25
N GLU A 460 2.30 -4.95 4.36
CA GLU A 460 2.53 -5.75 5.57
C GLU A 460 3.02 -4.85 6.73
N PRO A 461 2.48 -4.98 7.96
CA PRO A 461 2.91 -4.17 9.10
C PRO A 461 4.37 -4.41 9.51
N ASP A 462 5.04 -3.34 9.97
CA ASP A 462 6.35 -3.42 10.65
C ASP A 462 6.31 -4.41 11.82
N GLY A 463 7.39 -5.15 11.99
CA GLY A 463 7.54 -6.09 13.10
C GLY A 463 8.50 -7.25 12.78
N VAL A 464 8.81 -8.03 13.80
CA VAL A 464 9.59 -9.26 13.70
C VAL A 464 8.65 -10.45 13.86
N HIS A 465 8.82 -11.47 13.04
CA HIS A 465 8.09 -12.72 13.16
C HIS A 465 9.04 -13.92 13.26
N ALA A 466 8.70 -14.85 14.14
CA ALA A 466 9.37 -16.14 14.30
C ALA A 466 8.31 -17.24 14.21
N GLN A 467 8.63 -18.33 13.51
CA GLN A 467 7.75 -19.46 13.32
C GLN A 467 8.51 -20.76 13.57
N ILE A 468 7.86 -21.69 14.26
CA ILE A 468 8.25 -23.10 14.33
C ILE A 468 7.09 -23.94 13.78
N SER A 469 7.40 -24.99 13.03
CA SER A 469 6.38 -25.91 12.54
C SER A 469 6.94 -27.32 12.33
N SER A 470 6.05 -28.30 12.21
CA SER A 470 6.39 -29.69 11.90
C SER A 470 5.36 -30.27 10.94
N TYR A 471 5.79 -31.21 10.10
CA TYR A 471 5.01 -31.94 9.11
C TYR A 471 5.51 -33.41 9.03
N ASP A 472 4.67 -34.30 8.49
CA ASP A 472 4.97 -35.71 8.17
C ASP A 472 5.64 -36.56 9.27
N ASN A 473 5.42 -36.21 10.54
CA ASN A 473 5.91 -36.96 11.71
C ASN A 473 7.45 -37.06 11.86
N SER A 474 8.22 -36.47 10.95
CA SER A 474 9.70 -36.39 10.99
C SER A 474 10.26 -35.01 10.62
N THR A 475 9.51 -34.17 9.91
CA THR A 475 10.00 -32.86 9.43
C THR A 475 9.84 -31.79 10.50
N ALA A 476 10.92 -31.10 10.84
CA ALA A 476 10.92 -29.88 11.66
C ALA A 476 11.32 -28.67 10.81
N ARG A 477 10.69 -27.52 11.05
CA ARG A 477 10.90 -26.29 10.27
C ARG A 477 10.92 -25.06 11.17
N GLY A 478 11.80 -24.12 10.86
CA GLY A 478 11.88 -22.81 11.53
C GLY A 478 11.98 -21.69 10.51
N ARG A 479 11.35 -20.54 10.79
CA ARG A 479 11.48 -19.30 10.00
C ARG A 479 11.63 -18.11 10.93
N VAL A 480 12.50 -17.17 10.59
CA VAL A 480 12.58 -15.84 11.23
C VAL A 480 12.62 -14.79 10.13
N GLY A 481 11.89 -13.69 10.30
CA GLY A 481 11.89 -12.59 9.36
C GLY A 481 11.38 -11.29 9.98
N PHE A 482 11.47 -10.21 9.22
CA PHE A 482 11.05 -8.89 9.66
C PHE A 482 10.51 -8.03 8.51
N VAL A 483 9.72 -7.03 8.86
CA VAL A 483 9.31 -5.90 8.01
C VAL A 483 9.75 -4.62 8.70
N GLN A 484 10.34 -3.69 7.96
CA GLN A 484 10.67 -2.35 8.44
C GLN A 484 10.39 -1.33 7.34
N ARG A 485 9.41 -0.44 7.56
CA ARG A 485 9.20 0.75 6.72
C ARG A 485 10.22 1.83 7.08
N LEU A 486 10.68 2.54 6.05
CA LEU A 486 11.74 3.56 6.12
C LEU A 486 11.17 4.89 5.60
N GLY A 487 10.15 5.39 6.29
CA GLY A 487 9.34 6.54 5.84
C GLY A 487 8.17 6.09 4.96
N ARG A 488 7.61 7.04 4.18
CA ARG A 488 6.38 6.83 3.41
C ARG A 488 6.56 5.89 2.21
N ASP A 489 7.65 6.07 1.47
CA ASP A 489 7.81 5.45 0.15
C ASP A 489 8.89 4.36 0.11
N ALA A 490 9.47 3.96 1.25
CA ALA A 490 10.58 3.02 1.29
C ALA A 490 10.43 1.98 2.41
N GLY A 491 11.08 0.84 2.24
CA GLY A 491 11.12 -0.19 3.27
C GLY A 491 11.84 -1.46 2.83
N VAL A 492 11.93 -2.38 3.78
CA VAL A 492 12.55 -3.69 3.63
C VAL A 492 11.68 -4.76 4.28
N TRP A 493 11.63 -5.91 3.65
CA TRP A 493 11.14 -7.15 4.22
C TRP A 493 12.15 -8.26 3.91
N ALA A 494 12.43 -9.14 4.88
CA ALA A 494 13.29 -10.29 4.66
C ALA A 494 12.93 -11.45 5.59
N SER A 495 13.21 -12.67 5.15
CA SER A 495 13.01 -13.92 5.88
C SER A 495 14.14 -14.90 5.63
N VAL A 496 14.46 -15.70 6.65
CA VAL A 496 15.29 -16.90 6.53
C VAL A 496 14.54 -18.07 7.17
N SER A 497 14.52 -19.21 6.49
CA SER A 497 13.94 -20.45 7.00
C SER A 497 14.82 -21.66 6.71
N GLY A 498 14.60 -22.70 7.52
CA GLY A 498 15.22 -24.01 7.39
C GLY A 498 14.22 -25.11 7.69
N ALA A 499 14.34 -26.22 6.98
CA ALA A 499 13.58 -27.45 7.16
C ALA A 499 14.56 -28.63 7.26
N SER A 500 14.25 -29.61 8.09
CA SER A 500 15.00 -30.86 8.17
C SER A 500 14.06 -32.01 8.49
N SER A 501 14.27 -33.13 7.81
CA SER A 501 13.62 -34.40 8.08
C SER A 501 14.69 -35.45 8.37
N GLN A 502 14.44 -36.31 9.36
CA GLN A 502 15.30 -37.49 9.63
C GLN A 502 14.98 -38.67 8.68
N GLY A 503 14.05 -38.47 7.76
CA GLY A 503 13.49 -39.49 6.90
C GLY A 503 12.59 -40.48 7.64
N ARG A 504 12.19 -41.54 6.93
CA ARG A 504 11.34 -42.63 7.40
C ARG A 504 11.63 -43.91 6.63
N ASP A 505 11.12 -45.02 7.16
CA ASP A 505 11.13 -46.29 6.44
C ASP A 505 9.96 -46.31 5.44
N VAL A 506 10.19 -46.78 4.22
CA VAL A 506 9.14 -47.01 3.22
C VAL A 506 9.30 -48.37 2.56
N SER A 507 8.19 -49.08 2.36
CA SER A 507 8.15 -50.31 1.58
C SER A 507 7.70 -49.96 0.16
N LEU A 508 8.59 -50.12 -0.82
CA LEU A 508 8.22 -50.01 -2.22
C LEU A 508 7.69 -51.36 -2.73
N PRO A 509 6.61 -51.38 -3.53
CA PRO A 509 6.19 -52.60 -4.21
C PRO A 509 7.30 -53.04 -5.18
N GLY A 510 7.56 -54.35 -5.22
CA GLY A 510 8.41 -54.92 -6.26
C GLY A 510 7.63 -55.06 -7.57
N ASP A 511 8.32 -55.01 -8.70
CA ASP A 511 7.72 -55.36 -10.00
C ASP A 511 7.34 -56.86 -10.01
N ALA A 512 6.04 -57.12 -9.87
CA ALA A 512 5.47 -58.46 -9.88
C ALA A 512 5.59 -59.16 -11.25
N THR A 513 5.72 -58.40 -12.34
CA THR A 513 5.93 -58.95 -13.70
C THR A 513 7.38 -59.42 -13.89
N ALA A 514 8.34 -58.75 -13.24
CA ALA A 514 9.74 -59.18 -13.13
C ALA A 514 9.99 -60.18 -11.98
N GLY A 515 8.96 -60.55 -11.21
CA GLY A 515 9.08 -61.48 -10.08
C GLY A 515 9.74 -60.90 -8.82
N ALA A 516 9.88 -59.58 -8.73
CA ALA A 516 10.49 -58.90 -7.59
C ALA A 516 9.50 -58.81 -6.40
N SER A 517 9.98 -59.11 -5.20
CA SER A 517 9.23 -58.88 -3.95
C SER A 517 9.29 -57.42 -3.51
N ALA A 518 8.32 -56.98 -2.71
CA ALA A 518 8.38 -55.67 -2.06
C ALA A 518 9.65 -55.53 -1.21
N ARG A 519 10.28 -54.35 -1.27
CA ARG A 519 11.55 -54.05 -0.56
C ARG A 519 11.36 -52.82 0.32
N THR A 520 11.92 -52.86 1.52
CA THR A 520 11.91 -51.73 2.46
C THR A 520 13.24 -50.99 2.40
N THR A 521 13.18 -49.66 2.31
CA THR A 521 14.33 -48.77 2.41
C THR A 521 14.16 -47.82 3.60
N THR A 522 15.28 -47.36 4.15
CA THR A 522 15.37 -46.45 5.31
C THR A 522 15.80 -45.07 4.84
N GLU A 523 15.60 -44.03 5.65
CA GLU A 523 16.00 -42.65 5.32
C GLU A 523 15.31 -42.06 4.08
N PHE A 524 14.16 -42.59 3.67
CA PHE A 524 13.29 -41.98 2.66
C PHE A 524 12.79 -40.62 3.15
N ASP A 525 12.77 -39.59 2.30
CA ASP A 525 12.51 -38.18 2.67
C ASP A 525 13.47 -37.65 3.76
N LYS A 526 14.72 -38.13 3.85
CA LYS A 526 15.74 -37.53 4.73
C LYS A 526 16.43 -36.38 3.99
N PHE A 527 16.10 -35.16 4.38
CA PHE A 527 16.59 -33.95 3.74
C PHE A 527 16.94 -32.84 4.72
N HIS A 528 17.75 -31.91 4.24
CA HIS A 528 17.98 -30.58 4.81
C HIS A 528 17.69 -29.53 3.74
N SER A 529 16.86 -28.54 4.04
CA SER A 529 16.53 -27.46 3.09
C SER A 529 16.58 -26.10 3.78
N TYR A 530 16.98 -25.08 3.04
CA TYR A 530 17.14 -23.70 3.50
C TYR A 530 16.53 -22.73 2.51
N THR A 531 15.96 -21.62 2.98
CA THR A 531 15.42 -20.57 2.14
C THR A 531 15.77 -19.19 2.70
N LEU A 532 16.19 -18.28 1.84
CA LEU A 532 16.41 -16.86 2.13
C LEU A 532 15.60 -16.03 1.13
N THR A 533 14.73 -15.14 1.60
CA THR A 533 13.97 -14.23 0.74
C THR A 533 14.12 -12.79 1.22
N GLY A 534 14.23 -11.84 0.29
CA GLY A 534 14.30 -10.42 0.58
C GLY A 534 13.51 -9.59 -0.43
N LYS A 535 12.93 -8.49 0.02
CA LYS A 535 12.31 -7.45 -0.81
C LYS A 535 12.64 -6.08 -0.24
N LEU A 536 13.15 -5.20 -1.08
CA LEU A 536 13.41 -3.80 -0.82
C LEU A 536 12.52 -2.97 -1.74
N TRP A 537 11.95 -1.87 -1.26
CA TRP A 537 11.22 -0.93 -2.11
C TRP A 537 11.65 0.52 -1.84
N TRP A 538 11.64 1.31 -2.92
CA TRP A 538 11.83 2.76 -2.89
C TRP A 538 11.01 3.39 -4.02
N LYS A 539 9.90 4.02 -3.65
CA LYS A 539 8.86 4.55 -4.55
C LYS A 539 8.33 3.46 -5.49
N ASP A 540 8.72 3.55 -6.76
CA ASP A 540 8.32 2.66 -7.85
C ASP A 540 9.38 1.58 -8.15
N LEU A 541 10.54 1.65 -7.50
CA LEU A 541 11.59 0.63 -7.57
C LEU A 541 11.34 -0.45 -6.51
N THR A 542 11.35 -1.71 -6.92
CA THR A 542 11.40 -2.90 -6.07
C THR A 542 12.65 -3.69 -6.41
N VAL A 543 13.38 -4.18 -5.41
CA VAL A 543 14.44 -5.18 -5.59
C VAL A 543 14.07 -6.39 -4.77
N GLN A 544 14.00 -7.57 -5.38
CA GLN A 544 13.73 -8.83 -4.70
C GLN A 544 14.90 -9.80 -4.85
N SER A 545 15.10 -10.63 -3.84
CA SER A 545 16.02 -11.76 -3.87
C SER A 545 15.34 -13.00 -3.30
N PHE A 546 15.71 -14.15 -3.85
CA PHE A 546 15.25 -15.45 -3.42
C PHE A 546 16.38 -16.46 -3.61
N TRP A 547 16.72 -17.18 -2.54
CA TRP A 547 17.66 -18.30 -2.58
C TRP A 547 17.04 -19.48 -1.85
N THR A 548 17.21 -20.67 -2.40
CA THR A 548 16.88 -21.95 -1.77
C THR A 548 17.98 -22.96 -2.05
N ALA A 549 18.19 -23.87 -1.11
CA ALA A 549 19.11 -25.01 -1.22
C ALA A 549 18.51 -26.22 -0.51
N ARG A 550 18.62 -27.42 -1.09
CA ARG A 550 18.18 -28.70 -0.50
C ARG A 550 19.23 -29.78 -0.74
N GLU A 551 19.59 -30.51 0.30
CA GLU A 551 20.23 -31.83 0.21
C GLU A 551 19.17 -32.91 0.57
N ASP A 552 19.02 -33.96 -0.22
CA ASP A 552 18.00 -35.02 -0.06
C ASP A 552 18.59 -36.42 -0.31
N THR A 553 18.17 -37.41 0.48
CA THR A 553 18.66 -38.80 0.39
C THR A 553 17.79 -39.61 -0.55
N ILE A 554 18.39 -40.35 -1.49
CA ILE A 554 17.69 -41.02 -2.59
C ILE A 554 17.92 -42.55 -2.54
N PRO A 555 17.42 -43.28 -1.53
CA PRO A 555 17.72 -44.70 -1.32
C PRO A 555 16.72 -45.63 -2.03
N THR A 556 16.04 -45.15 -3.08
CA THR A 556 14.88 -45.79 -3.73
C THR A 556 15.18 -46.51 -5.05
N GLY A 557 16.45 -46.56 -5.48
CA GLY A 557 16.90 -47.30 -6.66
C GLY A 557 16.53 -46.61 -7.99
N ASN A 558 16.64 -45.30 -8.00
CA ASN A 558 16.27 -44.40 -9.08
C ASN A 558 17.25 -44.58 -10.24
N TYR A 559 16.76 -44.58 -11.49
CA TYR A 559 17.58 -44.80 -12.69
C TYR A 559 18.37 -46.14 -12.71
N GLY A 560 17.96 -47.12 -11.91
CA GLY A 560 18.64 -48.42 -11.78
C GLY A 560 19.75 -48.46 -10.72
N SER A 561 19.92 -47.41 -9.93
CA SER A 561 20.81 -47.39 -8.78
C SER A 561 20.43 -48.43 -7.71
N ARG A 562 21.37 -48.69 -6.79
CA ARG A 562 21.26 -49.69 -5.74
C ARG A 562 20.18 -49.30 -4.73
N PHE A 563 19.07 -50.03 -4.76
CA PHE A 563 17.98 -49.88 -3.80
C PHE A 563 18.47 -50.07 -2.35
N GLY A 564 18.10 -49.16 -1.46
CA GLY A 564 18.48 -49.18 -0.05
C GLY A 564 19.83 -48.53 0.26
N ASP A 565 20.55 -48.00 -0.73
CA ASP A 565 21.84 -47.35 -0.51
C ASP A 565 21.68 -45.86 -0.14
N THR A 566 21.78 -45.55 1.14
CA THR A 566 21.65 -44.18 1.69
C THR A 566 22.86 -43.29 1.40
N ARG A 567 23.87 -43.78 0.67
CA ARG A 567 24.94 -42.95 0.11
C ARG A 567 24.53 -42.25 -1.19
N SER A 568 23.38 -42.61 -1.77
CA SER A 568 22.84 -41.91 -2.93
C SER A 568 22.06 -40.68 -2.48
N PHE A 569 22.36 -39.50 -3.04
CA PHE A 569 21.77 -38.23 -2.63
C PHE A 569 21.73 -37.20 -3.79
N GLY A 570 21.01 -36.11 -3.60
CA GLY A 570 21.04 -34.92 -4.45
C GLY A 570 21.15 -33.61 -3.67
N ASP A 571 21.86 -32.62 -4.22
CA ASP A 571 21.93 -31.22 -3.79
C ASP A 571 21.35 -30.32 -4.89
N ASP A 572 20.27 -29.60 -4.59
CA ASP A 572 19.65 -28.60 -5.45
C ASP A 572 19.88 -27.19 -4.89
N GLN A 573 20.24 -26.21 -5.72
CA GLN A 573 20.23 -24.80 -5.32
C GLN A 573 19.68 -23.89 -6.41
N ARG A 574 18.94 -22.86 -6.01
CA ARG A 574 18.34 -21.86 -6.91
C ARG A 574 18.47 -20.47 -6.31
N LEU A 575 19.03 -19.52 -7.06
CA LEU A 575 19.16 -18.10 -6.69
C LEU A 575 18.52 -17.21 -7.77
N LEU A 576 17.66 -16.29 -7.36
CA LEU A 576 17.11 -15.19 -8.15
C LEU A 576 17.45 -13.86 -7.46
N VAL A 577 17.88 -12.87 -8.24
CA VAL A 577 17.90 -11.45 -7.85
C VAL A 577 17.27 -10.65 -8.98
N GLU A 578 16.24 -9.85 -8.69
CA GLU A 578 15.53 -9.02 -9.67
C GLU A 578 15.40 -7.58 -9.16
N ALA A 579 15.64 -6.60 -10.02
CA ALA A 579 15.28 -5.21 -9.82
C ALA A 579 14.20 -4.81 -10.84
N LYS A 580 13.09 -4.23 -10.36
CA LYS A 580 11.92 -3.81 -11.15
C LYS A 580 11.56 -2.37 -10.82
N LEU A 581 11.60 -1.49 -11.82
CA LEU A 581 11.04 -0.14 -11.78
C LEU A 581 9.69 -0.13 -12.49
N ASP A 582 8.63 0.31 -11.82
CA ASP A 582 7.26 0.29 -12.34
C ASP A 582 6.57 1.66 -12.18
N HIS A 583 6.81 2.55 -13.14
CA HIS A 583 6.56 3.98 -13.02
C HIS A 583 5.38 4.46 -13.88
N LYS A 584 4.53 5.35 -13.32
CA LYS A 584 3.42 5.98 -14.03
C LYS A 584 3.84 7.31 -14.66
N LEU A 585 3.82 7.37 -15.99
CA LEU A 585 4.11 8.55 -16.79
C LEU A 585 2.82 9.37 -17.01
N GLY A 586 2.45 10.14 -16.00
CA GLY A 586 1.21 10.93 -16.01
C GLY A 586 -0.04 10.05 -15.88
N ALA A 587 -1.15 10.48 -16.50
CA ALA A 587 -2.47 9.85 -16.35
C ALA A 587 -2.74 8.69 -17.33
N HIS A 588 -1.96 8.56 -18.41
CA HIS A 588 -2.30 7.69 -19.55
C HIS A 588 -1.17 6.73 -19.98
N ALA A 589 -0.01 6.76 -19.33
CA ALA A 589 1.10 5.89 -19.67
C ALA A 589 1.75 5.29 -18.41
N ARG A 590 2.22 4.06 -18.52
CA ARG A 590 2.97 3.33 -17.49
C ARG A 590 4.13 2.62 -18.16
N VAL A 591 5.30 2.66 -17.54
CA VAL A 591 6.50 1.95 -18.01
C VAL A 591 7.03 1.09 -16.88
N MET A 592 7.13 -0.21 -17.16
CA MET A 592 7.77 -1.19 -16.29
C MET A 592 9.07 -1.64 -16.96
N VAL A 593 10.18 -1.55 -16.23
CA VAL A 593 11.47 -2.12 -16.63
C VAL A 593 11.95 -3.03 -15.52
N ARG A 594 12.33 -4.26 -15.85
CA ARG A 594 12.99 -5.18 -14.91
C ARG A 594 14.27 -5.74 -15.49
N ALA A 595 15.21 -6.05 -14.60
CA ALA A 595 16.41 -6.81 -14.89
C ALA A 595 16.62 -7.86 -13.80
N HIS A 596 17.05 -9.05 -14.16
CA HIS A 596 17.28 -10.15 -13.22
C HIS A 596 18.56 -10.93 -13.52
N LEU A 597 19.11 -11.52 -12.47
CA LEU A 597 20.20 -12.49 -12.51
C LEU A 597 19.76 -13.75 -11.77
N ASN A 598 20.13 -14.90 -12.31
CA ASN A 598 19.81 -16.21 -11.78
C ASN A 598 21.02 -17.14 -11.76
N TYR A 599 21.02 -18.03 -10.78
CA TYR A 599 21.88 -19.21 -10.72
C TYR A 599 21.04 -20.43 -10.39
N ALA A 600 21.45 -21.57 -10.93
CA ALA A 600 20.98 -22.90 -10.54
C ALA A 600 22.18 -23.86 -10.43
N TYR A 601 22.10 -24.72 -9.42
CA TYR A 601 23.02 -25.82 -9.17
C TYR A 601 22.22 -27.09 -8.96
N TYR A 602 22.71 -28.19 -9.52
CA TYR A 602 22.32 -29.53 -9.14
C TYR A 602 23.59 -30.36 -9.01
N HIS A 603 23.63 -31.25 -8.04
CA HIS A 603 24.58 -32.34 -7.96
C HIS A 603 23.85 -33.57 -7.46
N SER A 604 24.22 -34.74 -7.98
CA SER A 604 23.77 -36.01 -7.42
C SER A 604 24.90 -37.02 -7.43
N ASP A 605 24.80 -37.94 -6.48
CA ASP A 605 25.58 -39.15 -6.39
C ASP A 605 24.62 -40.34 -6.37
N TYR A 606 24.80 -41.27 -7.30
CA TYR A 606 24.02 -42.51 -7.38
C TYR A 606 24.97 -43.70 -7.30
N TRP A 607 24.71 -44.61 -6.36
CA TRP A 607 25.52 -45.82 -6.20
C TRP A 607 24.91 -46.97 -6.98
N TYR A 608 25.71 -47.63 -7.82
CA TYR A 608 25.30 -48.75 -8.66
C TYR A 608 26.09 -50.01 -8.28
N ASP A 609 25.48 -51.19 -8.48
CA ASP A 609 26.20 -52.45 -8.38
C ASP A 609 27.15 -52.59 -9.60
N ALA A 610 28.38 -53.04 -9.36
CA ALA A 610 29.38 -53.21 -10.42
C ALA A 610 29.08 -54.46 -11.25
N ASP A 611 29.32 -54.43 -12.56
CA ASP A 611 29.12 -55.60 -13.43
C ASP A 611 30.09 -56.74 -13.07
N PRO A 612 29.61 -57.89 -12.56
CA PRO A 612 30.47 -59.02 -12.20
C PRO A 612 31.15 -59.67 -13.42
N ALA A 613 30.63 -59.46 -14.63
CA ALA A 613 31.21 -59.97 -15.87
C ALA A 613 32.30 -59.04 -16.44
N SER A 614 32.32 -57.76 -16.05
CA SER A 614 33.31 -56.77 -16.46
C SER A 614 33.80 -55.94 -15.26
N PRO A 615 34.43 -56.56 -14.24
CA PRO A 615 34.87 -55.87 -13.03
C PRO A 615 35.91 -54.80 -13.36
N GLN A 616 35.59 -53.54 -13.06
CA GLN A 616 36.52 -52.43 -13.23
C GLN A 616 37.54 -52.42 -12.07
N PRO A 617 38.81 -52.03 -12.30
CA PRO A 617 39.79 -51.88 -11.21
C PRO A 617 39.27 -50.88 -10.17
N GLY A 618 39.29 -51.27 -8.88
CA GLY A 618 38.77 -50.46 -7.78
C GLY A 618 37.28 -50.68 -7.46
N THR A 619 36.47 -51.19 -8.38
CA THR A 619 35.05 -51.49 -8.10
C THR A 619 34.91 -52.84 -7.40
N ALA A 620 35.06 -52.86 -6.07
CA ALA A 620 35.06 -54.08 -5.28
C ALA A 620 33.72 -54.86 -5.31
N ASP A 621 32.59 -54.13 -5.42
CA ASP A 621 31.21 -54.63 -5.61
C ASP A 621 30.26 -53.54 -6.14
N SER A 622 30.63 -52.25 -6.05
CA SER A 622 29.81 -51.10 -6.45
C SER A 622 30.66 -49.96 -7.00
N TYR A 623 30.06 -49.07 -7.77
CA TYR A 623 30.64 -47.79 -8.19
C TYR A 623 29.67 -46.64 -7.91
N ASN A 624 30.20 -45.41 -7.87
CA ASN A 624 29.41 -44.19 -7.83
C ASN A 624 29.33 -43.61 -9.25
N TYR A 625 28.15 -43.13 -9.66
CA TYR A 625 27.97 -42.25 -10.79
C TYR A 625 27.47 -40.90 -10.29
N PHE A 626 28.20 -39.85 -10.60
CA PHE A 626 27.90 -38.49 -10.17
C PHE A 626 27.45 -37.64 -11.35
N GLU A 627 26.60 -36.67 -11.07
CA GLU A 627 26.29 -35.58 -11.98
C GLU A 627 26.44 -34.22 -11.30
N THR A 628 26.72 -33.18 -12.07
CA THR A 628 26.80 -31.82 -11.60
C THR A 628 26.35 -30.86 -12.70
N TYR A 629 25.25 -30.15 -12.47
CA TYR A 629 24.77 -29.11 -13.37
C TYR A 629 25.02 -27.73 -12.76
N LYS A 630 25.52 -26.79 -13.57
CA LYS A 630 25.84 -25.41 -13.17
C LYS A 630 25.32 -24.46 -14.23
N SER A 631 24.39 -23.57 -13.87
CA SER A 631 23.89 -22.57 -14.81
C SER A 631 23.82 -21.16 -14.24
N TRP A 632 24.21 -20.20 -15.06
CA TRP A 632 24.03 -18.77 -14.84
C TRP A 632 23.26 -18.17 -16.01
N TRP A 633 22.22 -17.41 -15.70
CA TRP A 633 21.47 -16.66 -16.72
C TRP A 633 20.93 -15.34 -16.18
N GLY A 634 20.84 -14.36 -17.06
CA GLY A 634 20.32 -13.04 -16.74
C GLY A 634 19.46 -12.50 -17.88
N GLY A 635 18.71 -11.45 -17.61
CA GLY A 635 17.83 -10.88 -18.61
C GLY A 635 17.22 -9.57 -18.20
N GLY A 636 16.53 -8.95 -19.15
CA GLY A 636 15.77 -7.73 -18.94
C GLY A 636 14.51 -7.70 -19.79
N GLU A 637 13.47 -7.06 -19.23
CA GLU A 637 12.20 -6.81 -19.90
C GLU A 637 11.82 -5.35 -19.73
N ALA A 638 11.32 -4.74 -20.80
CA ALA A 638 10.66 -3.44 -20.78
C ALA A 638 9.24 -3.57 -21.32
N ARG A 639 8.25 -3.04 -20.59
CA ARG A 639 6.86 -2.91 -21.02
C ARG A 639 6.42 -1.44 -20.96
N ALA A 640 5.73 -0.99 -22.00
CA ALA A 640 5.06 0.30 -22.06
C ALA A 640 3.56 0.06 -22.26
N THR A 641 2.75 0.54 -21.32
CA THR A 641 1.28 0.46 -21.35
C THR A 641 0.70 1.86 -21.57
N LEU A 642 -0.21 1.98 -22.55
CA LEU A 642 -0.82 3.23 -23.00
C LEU A 642 -2.35 3.13 -22.94
N GLU A 643 -2.98 4.06 -22.25
CA GLU A 643 -4.44 4.23 -22.15
C GLU A 643 -4.91 5.21 -23.25
N LEU A 644 -5.68 4.71 -24.20
CA LEU A 644 -6.16 5.42 -25.38
C LEU A 644 -7.68 5.60 -25.29
N GLY A 645 -8.12 6.83 -25.01
CA GLY A 645 -9.55 7.18 -24.99
C GLY A 645 -10.37 6.52 -23.87
N GLY A 646 -9.74 5.95 -22.85
CA GLY A 646 -10.41 5.34 -21.68
C GLY A 646 -11.14 4.01 -21.93
N GLN A 647 -11.18 3.55 -23.18
CA GLN A 647 -11.76 2.25 -23.57
C GLN A 647 -10.74 1.28 -24.17
N LEU A 648 -9.57 1.76 -24.59
CA LEU A 648 -8.56 0.96 -25.26
C LEU A 648 -7.24 1.09 -24.52
N ARG A 649 -6.64 -0.03 -24.16
CA ARG A 649 -5.31 -0.11 -23.56
C ARG A 649 -4.40 -0.93 -24.47
N LEU A 650 -3.25 -0.39 -24.80
CA LEU A 650 -2.20 -1.07 -25.58
C LEU A 650 -0.97 -1.26 -24.70
N THR A 651 -0.51 -2.49 -24.54
CA THR A 651 0.78 -2.80 -23.89
C THR A 651 1.72 -3.37 -24.94
N LEU A 652 2.90 -2.77 -25.07
CA LEU A 652 4.01 -3.26 -25.89
C LEU A 652 5.13 -3.72 -24.96
N GLY A 653 5.73 -4.87 -25.24
CA GLY A 653 6.79 -5.45 -24.41
C GLY A 653 7.94 -6.01 -25.24
N GLY A 654 9.16 -5.85 -24.74
CA GLY A 654 10.36 -6.51 -25.26
C GLY A 654 11.14 -7.19 -24.13
N GLU A 655 11.69 -8.36 -24.39
CA GLU A 655 12.43 -9.18 -23.41
C GLU A 655 13.68 -9.78 -24.08
N ALA A 656 14.79 -9.79 -23.35
CA ALA A 656 16.05 -10.41 -23.77
C ALA A 656 16.64 -11.21 -22.61
N LEU A 657 16.89 -12.50 -22.84
CA LEU A 657 17.48 -13.43 -21.87
C LEU A 657 18.78 -13.98 -22.45
N VAL A 658 19.81 -14.08 -21.60
CA VAL A 658 21.12 -14.66 -21.93
C VAL A 658 21.43 -15.72 -20.89
N HIS A 659 21.51 -16.96 -21.33
CA HIS A 659 21.94 -18.11 -20.54
C HIS A 659 23.42 -18.34 -20.86
N GLU A 660 24.29 -17.71 -20.04
CA GLU A 660 25.73 -17.62 -20.27
C GLU A 660 26.43 -18.99 -20.12
N ARG A 661 25.92 -19.82 -19.22
CA ARG A 661 26.40 -21.18 -18.96
C ARG A 661 25.20 -22.09 -18.74
N ALA A 662 25.17 -23.24 -19.39
CA ALA A 662 24.18 -24.30 -19.19
C ALA A 662 24.93 -25.63 -19.21
N ASN A 663 25.71 -25.85 -18.16
CA ASN A 663 26.77 -26.84 -18.10
C ASN A 663 26.31 -28.07 -17.31
N MET A 664 26.56 -29.24 -17.89
CA MET A 664 26.28 -30.55 -17.33
C MET A 664 27.58 -31.37 -17.38
N GLU A 665 28.01 -31.83 -16.21
CA GLU A 665 29.22 -32.65 -16.00
C GLU A 665 28.79 -33.94 -15.30
N GLY A 666 29.40 -35.08 -15.63
CA GLY A 666 29.10 -36.34 -14.95
C GLY A 666 30.05 -37.47 -15.33
N GLY A 667 30.09 -38.51 -14.51
CA GLY A 667 31.06 -39.59 -14.64
C GLY A 667 30.97 -40.62 -13.52
N GLN A 668 31.91 -41.56 -13.53
CA GLN A 668 31.96 -42.67 -12.58
C GLN A 668 33.21 -42.58 -11.69
N TYR A 669 33.05 -42.86 -10.40
CA TYR A 669 34.11 -43.03 -9.41
C TYR A 669 34.07 -44.44 -8.80
N ASP A 670 35.23 -44.99 -8.45
CA ASP A 670 35.31 -46.18 -7.61
C ASP A 670 35.03 -45.85 -6.12
N VAL A 671 35.05 -46.87 -5.26
CA VAL A 671 34.81 -46.70 -3.81
C VAL A 671 35.88 -45.82 -3.12
N ASP A 672 37.08 -45.71 -3.70
CA ASP A 672 38.21 -44.91 -3.21
C ASP A 672 38.25 -43.51 -3.86
N HIS A 673 37.21 -43.12 -4.61
CA HIS A 673 37.08 -41.87 -5.36
C HIS A 673 38.09 -41.67 -6.51
N THR A 674 38.61 -42.77 -7.08
CA THR A 674 39.37 -42.75 -8.33
C THR A 674 38.43 -42.63 -9.51
N MET A 675 38.68 -41.70 -10.43
CA MET A 675 37.83 -41.50 -11.61
C MET A 675 37.96 -42.68 -12.57
N LEU A 676 36.86 -43.41 -12.76
CA LEU A 676 36.74 -44.53 -13.69
C LEU A 676 36.42 -44.06 -15.10
N MET A 677 35.51 -43.07 -15.22
CA MET A 677 35.00 -42.59 -16.50
C MET A 677 34.50 -41.15 -16.40
N ALA A 678 34.80 -40.32 -17.41
CA ALA A 678 34.11 -39.05 -17.64
C ALA A 678 33.05 -39.29 -18.72
N GLY A 679 31.78 -39.37 -18.33
CA GLY A 679 30.68 -39.80 -19.20
C GLY A 679 29.91 -38.66 -19.86
N LEU A 680 29.72 -37.56 -19.12
CA LEU A 680 28.90 -36.41 -19.50
C LEU A 680 29.74 -35.13 -19.44
N HIS A 681 29.83 -34.40 -20.55
CA HIS A 681 30.52 -33.12 -20.60
C HIS A 681 29.90 -32.17 -21.64
N VAL A 682 28.97 -31.34 -21.17
CA VAL A 682 28.20 -30.40 -22.00
C VAL A 682 28.25 -29.01 -21.40
N ASP A 683 28.33 -27.98 -22.25
CA ASP A 683 27.92 -26.62 -21.90
C ASP A 683 27.17 -26.03 -23.10
N ALA A 684 25.87 -25.76 -22.93
CA ALA A 684 24.96 -25.42 -24.03
C ALA A 684 24.32 -24.03 -23.85
N PRO A 685 25.11 -22.94 -23.84
CA PRO A 685 24.60 -21.59 -23.63
C PRO A 685 23.66 -21.16 -24.77
N TYR A 686 22.70 -20.30 -24.43
CA TYR A 686 21.66 -19.89 -25.37
C TYR A 686 21.09 -18.50 -25.08
N GLN A 687 20.44 -17.94 -26.09
CA GLN A 687 19.88 -16.59 -26.07
C GLN A 687 18.42 -16.62 -26.50
N VAL A 688 17.60 -15.79 -25.84
CA VAL A 688 16.19 -15.62 -26.15
C VAL A 688 15.90 -14.14 -26.35
N PHE A 689 15.26 -13.79 -27.46
CA PHE A 689 14.78 -12.45 -27.74
C PHE A 689 13.29 -12.51 -28.05
N ALA A 690 12.49 -11.69 -27.39
CA ALA A 690 11.05 -11.70 -27.59
C ALA A 690 10.45 -10.29 -27.70
N GLY A 691 9.40 -10.19 -28.52
CA GLY A 691 8.56 -9.00 -28.65
C GLY A 691 7.09 -9.39 -28.45
N SER A 692 6.34 -8.54 -27.75
CA SER A 692 4.93 -8.76 -27.45
C SER A 692 4.09 -7.50 -27.63
N ALA A 693 2.83 -7.70 -28.03
CA ALA A 693 1.80 -6.67 -28.07
C ALA A 693 0.50 -7.25 -27.50
N LEU A 694 -0.09 -6.55 -26.54
CA LEU A 694 -1.39 -6.86 -25.93
C LEU A 694 -2.33 -5.68 -26.16
N LEU A 695 -3.45 -5.94 -26.81
CA LEU A 695 -4.56 -5.01 -26.99
C LEU A 695 -5.69 -5.40 -26.04
N ASP A 696 -6.20 -4.45 -25.29
CA ASP A 696 -7.28 -4.64 -24.33
C ASP A 696 -8.35 -3.58 -24.57
N TRP A 697 -9.51 -4.00 -25.05
CA TRP A 697 -10.57 -3.14 -25.55
C TRP A 697 -11.86 -3.36 -24.77
N ARG A 698 -12.44 -2.29 -24.24
CA ARG A 698 -13.69 -2.25 -23.49
C ARG A 698 -14.74 -1.42 -24.25
N PRO A 699 -15.31 -1.94 -25.35
CA PRO A 699 -16.33 -1.25 -26.14
C PRO A 699 -17.61 -0.91 -25.34
N ALA A 700 -17.89 -1.66 -24.27
CA ALA A 700 -18.97 -1.40 -23.34
C ALA A 700 -18.54 -1.84 -21.92
N ALA A 701 -19.19 -1.32 -20.87
CA ALA A 701 -18.91 -1.75 -19.49
C ALA A 701 -19.11 -3.27 -19.29
N ALA A 702 -20.05 -3.85 -20.04
CA ALA A 702 -20.39 -5.27 -20.03
C ALA A 702 -19.55 -6.14 -21.00
N LEU A 703 -18.58 -5.58 -21.74
CA LEU A 703 -17.81 -6.34 -22.74
C LEU A 703 -16.35 -5.87 -22.80
N ARG A 704 -15.44 -6.82 -22.58
CA ARG A 704 -14.00 -6.65 -22.72
C ARG A 704 -13.45 -7.69 -23.71
N VAL A 705 -12.58 -7.26 -24.61
CA VAL A 705 -11.89 -8.10 -25.59
C VAL A 705 -10.40 -7.86 -25.43
N GLN A 706 -9.64 -8.89 -25.10
CA GLN A 706 -8.18 -8.85 -25.08
C GLN A 706 -7.62 -9.72 -26.20
N ALA A 707 -6.76 -9.15 -27.03
CA ALA A 707 -5.98 -9.88 -28.03
C ALA A 707 -4.50 -9.68 -27.73
N GLY A 708 -3.70 -10.74 -27.82
CA GLY A 708 -2.27 -10.70 -27.58
C GLY A 708 -1.51 -11.50 -28.62
N LEU A 709 -0.31 -11.03 -28.95
CA LEU A 709 0.66 -11.77 -29.75
C LEU A 709 2.04 -11.56 -29.14
N ARG A 710 2.77 -12.67 -28.95
CA ARG A 710 4.20 -12.67 -28.67
C ARG A 710 4.94 -13.47 -29.74
N PHE A 711 6.13 -13.01 -30.09
CA PHE A 711 7.09 -13.73 -30.92
C PHE A 711 8.37 -13.92 -30.12
N ASP A 712 8.87 -15.15 -30.06
CA ASP A 712 10.10 -15.54 -29.39
C ASP A 712 11.08 -16.09 -30.44
N TYR A 713 12.30 -15.56 -30.46
CA TYR A 713 13.44 -16.09 -31.21
C TYR A 713 14.45 -16.71 -30.25
N TRP A 714 14.87 -17.94 -30.56
CA TRP A 714 15.75 -18.76 -29.74
C TRP A 714 17.00 -19.14 -30.52
N ASN A 715 18.16 -19.00 -29.88
CA ASN A 715 19.46 -19.32 -30.47
C ASN A 715 20.32 -20.08 -29.45
N LEU A 716 20.39 -21.40 -29.63
CA LEU A 716 21.22 -22.30 -28.83
C LEU A 716 22.57 -22.50 -29.52
N LEU A 717 23.64 -22.23 -28.79
CA LEU A 717 24.99 -22.11 -29.35
C LEU A 717 25.73 -23.47 -29.46
N GLY A 718 25.02 -24.57 -29.21
CA GLY A 718 25.56 -25.93 -29.21
C GLY A 718 26.44 -26.25 -28.01
N ASN A 719 26.95 -27.48 -27.93
CA ASN A 719 27.88 -27.87 -26.86
C ASN A 719 29.25 -27.18 -27.06
N GLN A 720 29.65 -26.28 -26.15
CA GLN A 720 30.91 -25.53 -26.25
C GLN A 720 32.15 -26.43 -26.13
N PHE A 721 32.06 -27.59 -25.48
CA PHE A 721 33.15 -28.56 -25.40
C PHE A 721 33.30 -29.39 -26.68
N ALA A 722 32.26 -29.48 -27.52
CA ALA A 722 32.35 -30.12 -28.82
C ALA A 722 33.13 -29.24 -29.82
N ALA A 723 33.85 -29.91 -30.74
CA ALA A 723 34.62 -29.23 -31.76
C ALA A 723 33.71 -28.39 -32.69
N PRO A 724 34.18 -27.25 -33.24
CA PRO A 724 33.31 -26.27 -33.91
C PRO A 724 32.48 -26.79 -35.08
N ASP A 725 32.93 -27.86 -35.73
CA ASP A 725 32.30 -28.56 -36.86
C ASP A 725 31.18 -29.53 -36.43
N VAL A 726 31.21 -30.05 -35.20
CA VAL A 726 30.22 -30.98 -34.64
C VAL A 726 29.39 -30.37 -33.49
N ARG A 727 29.63 -29.10 -33.15
CA ARG A 727 28.99 -28.37 -32.04
C ARG A 727 27.46 -28.33 -32.07
N GLY A 728 26.84 -28.36 -33.25
CA GLY A 728 25.38 -28.43 -33.41
C GLY A 728 24.64 -27.18 -32.88
N THR A 729 24.72 -26.06 -33.60
CA THR A 729 23.88 -24.89 -33.29
C THR A 729 22.43 -25.11 -33.73
N THR A 730 21.49 -24.74 -32.85
CA THR A 730 20.05 -24.90 -33.08
C THR A 730 19.35 -23.57 -32.84
N SER A 731 18.56 -23.10 -33.80
CA SER A 731 17.73 -21.91 -33.63
C SER A 731 16.32 -22.17 -34.13
N PHE A 732 15.33 -21.53 -33.50
CA PHE A 732 13.94 -21.62 -33.87
C PHE A 732 13.20 -20.34 -33.52
N SER A 733 11.94 -20.27 -33.91
CA SER A 733 11.04 -19.18 -33.51
C SER A 733 9.65 -19.71 -33.22
N ALA A 734 8.96 -19.07 -32.28
CA ALA A 734 7.60 -19.42 -31.92
C ALA A 734 6.72 -18.16 -31.85
N ALA A 735 5.45 -18.32 -32.25
CA ALA A 735 4.44 -17.27 -32.14
C ALA A 735 3.33 -17.75 -31.22
N SER A 736 3.00 -16.94 -30.22
CA SER A 736 1.99 -17.23 -29.19
C SER A 736 0.84 -16.22 -29.25
N PRO A 737 -0.14 -16.38 -30.16
CA PRO A 737 -1.39 -15.61 -30.13
C PRO A 737 -2.30 -16.04 -28.97
N ARG A 738 -3.04 -15.07 -28.41
CA ARG A 738 -4.15 -15.28 -27.47
C ARG A 738 -5.31 -14.32 -27.78
N LEU A 739 -6.54 -14.80 -27.66
CA LEU A 739 -7.76 -14.00 -27.70
C LEU A 739 -8.63 -14.39 -26.51
N ALA A 740 -9.10 -13.40 -25.75
CA ALA A 740 -10.08 -13.56 -24.68
C ALA A 740 -11.22 -12.55 -24.87
N ILE A 741 -12.46 -13.03 -24.85
CA ILE A 741 -13.68 -12.22 -24.89
C ILE A 741 -14.41 -12.46 -23.58
N ILE A 742 -14.55 -11.41 -22.77
CA ILE A 742 -15.17 -11.43 -21.45
C ILE A 742 -16.44 -10.57 -21.52
N ALA A 743 -17.59 -11.24 -21.46
CA ALA A 743 -18.90 -10.60 -21.38
C ALA A 743 -19.43 -10.67 -19.95
N LYS A 744 -20.05 -9.59 -19.49
CA LYS A 744 -20.78 -9.51 -18.21
C LYS A 744 -22.23 -9.10 -18.48
N PRO A 745 -23.13 -10.02 -18.90
CA PRO A 745 -24.51 -9.67 -19.24
C PRO A 745 -25.33 -9.05 -18.08
N SER A 746 -24.86 -9.23 -16.85
CA SER A 746 -25.28 -8.55 -15.62
C SER A 746 -24.14 -8.65 -14.59
N ASP A 747 -24.20 -7.93 -13.48
CA ASP A 747 -23.16 -7.95 -12.44
C ASP A 747 -22.94 -9.35 -11.84
N ASP A 748 -23.98 -10.18 -11.85
CA ASP A 748 -23.96 -11.56 -11.35
C ASP A 748 -23.45 -12.59 -12.39
N ASN A 749 -23.48 -12.27 -13.69
CA ASN A 749 -23.19 -13.24 -14.75
C ASN A 749 -21.95 -12.84 -15.55
N ILE A 750 -20.94 -13.71 -15.60
CA ILE A 750 -19.71 -13.52 -16.38
C ILE A 750 -19.55 -14.71 -17.34
N VAL A 751 -19.26 -14.45 -18.60
CA VAL A 751 -18.93 -15.47 -19.61
C VAL A 751 -17.62 -15.09 -20.29
N LYS A 752 -16.65 -16.00 -20.31
CA LYS A 752 -15.35 -15.84 -20.95
C LYS A 752 -15.18 -16.89 -22.05
N LEU A 753 -14.93 -16.45 -23.28
CA LEU A 753 -14.41 -17.28 -24.35
C LEU A 753 -12.93 -16.97 -24.52
N MET A 754 -12.08 -17.99 -24.40
CA MET A 754 -10.62 -17.86 -24.40
C MET A 754 -10.04 -18.86 -25.41
N MET A 755 -9.07 -18.42 -26.21
CA MET A 755 -8.36 -19.28 -27.15
C MET A 755 -6.94 -18.77 -27.38
N GLY A 756 -6.01 -19.67 -27.66
CA GLY A 756 -4.63 -19.29 -27.97
C GLY A 756 -3.71 -20.49 -28.14
N SER A 757 -2.44 -20.19 -28.38
CA SER A 757 -1.38 -21.21 -28.37
C SER A 757 -0.20 -20.83 -27.49
N ALA A 758 0.44 -21.87 -26.96
CA ALA A 758 1.68 -21.81 -26.22
C ALA A 758 2.69 -22.78 -26.84
N PHE A 759 3.97 -22.60 -26.50
CA PHE A 759 5.05 -23.47 -26.96
C PHE A 759 6.01 -23.82 -25.83
N ARG A 760 6.68 -24.96 -25.98
CA ARG A 760 7.84 -25.31 -25.15
C ARG A 760 9.06 -25.49 -26.05
N ALA A 761 10.11 -24.72 -25.76
CA ALA A 761 11.45 -24.98 -26.28
C ALA A 761 11.95 -26.35 -25.80
N PRO A 762 12.62 -27.15 -26.64
CA PRO A 762 13.43 -28.26 -26.16
C PRO A 762 14.46 -27.75 -25.15
N SER A 763 14.71 -28.52 -24.09
CA SER A 763 15.65 -28.15 -23.04
C SER A 763 17.10 -28.44 -23.45
N ALA A 764 18.06 -27.86 -22.74
CA ALA A 764 19.48 -28.13 -23.00
C ALA A 764 19.81 -29.62 -22.72
N TYR A 765 19.16 -30.20 -21.71
CA TYR A 765 19.23 -31.63 -21.40
C TYR A 765 18.65 -32.48 -22.55
N GLU A 766 17.42 -32.21 -22.98
CA GLU A 766 16.74 -33.00 -24.03
C GLU A 766 17.52 -33.00 -25.36
N LEU A 767 18.18 -31.89 -25.69
CA LEU A 767 18.98 -31.77 -26.92
C LEU A 767 20.34 -32.47 -26.82
N TYR A 768 21.11 -32.20 -25.76
CA TYR A 768 22.56 -32.42 -25.73
C TYR A 768 23.04 -33.41 -24.66
N TYR A 769 22.19 -33.86 -23.72
CA TYR A 769 22.61 -34.82 -22.71
C TYR A 769 22.90 -36.18 -23.36
N ALA A 770 24.10 -36.69 -23.09
CA ALA A 770 24.53 -38.06 -23.35
C ALA A 770 25.57 -38.43 -22.30
N ASP A 771 25.34 -39.53 -21.58
CA ASP A 771 26.23 -40.06 -20.54
C ASP A 771 27.24 -41.07 -21.11
N SER A 772 27.68 -40.82 -22.34
CA SER A 772 28.45 -41.75 -23.19
C SER A 772 27.75 -43.10 -23.43
N GLY A 773 26.42 -43.13 -23.37
CA GLY A 773 25.61 -44.31 -23.69
C GLY A 773 25.53 -45.32 -22.54
N SER A 774 25.52 -44.84 -21.30
CA SER A 774 25.25 -45.65 -20.11
C SER A 774 23.73 -45.81 -19.90
N THR A 775 22.98 -44.71 -20.00
CA THR A 775 21.51 -44.68 -19.90
C THR A 775 20.85 -43.97 -21.09
N GLN A 776 21.51 -42.96 -21.67
CA GLN A 776 20.92 -42.11 -22.72
C GLN A 776 21.92 -41.75 -23.83
N VAL A 777 21.43 -41.65 -25.06
CA VAL A 777 22.16 -41.06 -26.20
C VAL A 777 21.59 -39.69 -26.59
N GLN A 778 22.38 -38.88 -27.29
CA GLN A 778 21.98 -37.54 -27.74
C GLN A 778 20.78 -37.62 -28.69
N SER A 779 19.89 -36.61 -28.65
CA SER A 779 18.62 -36.60 -29.40
C SER A 779 18.74 -36.84 -30.91
N ASP A 780 19.84 -36.40 -31.53
CA ASP A 780 20.08 -36.54 -32.97
C ASP A 780 20.80 -37.84 -33.36
N THR A 781 21.08 -38.75 -32.41
CA THR A 781 21.70 -40.05 -32.67
C THR A 781 20.92 -40.85 -33.72
N CYS A 782 19.58 -40.89 -33.60
CA CYS A 782 18.70 -41.59 -34.56
C CYS A 782 18.21 -40.69 -35.71
N GLY A 783 18.84 -39.52 -35.91
CA GLY A 783 18.53 -38.58 -37.00
C GLY A 783 17.39 -37.59 -36.74
N ASP A 784 16.70 -37.71 -35.58
CA ASP A 784 15.67 -36.76 -35.15
C ASP A 784 16.28 -35.39 -34.82
N LYS A 785 15.52 -34.30 -35.05
CA LYS A 785 15.89 -32.96 -34.62
C LYS A 785 14.75 -32.32 -33.86
N LEU A 786 14.94 -32.09 -32.57
CA LEU A 786 13.90 -31.54 -31.72
C LEU A 786 13.48 -30.13 -32.17
N THR A 787 12.18 -29.99 -32.34
CA THR A 787 11.47 -28.74 -32.60
C THR A 787 10.59 -28.37 -31.40
N PRO A 788 10.18 -27.10 -31.24
CA PRO A 788 9.31 -26.71 -30.14
C PRO A 788 7.97 -27.45 -30.14
N GLU A 789 7.56 -27.89 -28.96
CA GLU A 789 6.19 -28.36 -28.73
C GLU A 789 5.24 -27.19 -28.96
N THR A 790 4.06 -27.45 -29.53
CA THR A 790 3.02 -26.43 -29.67
C THR A 790 1.69 -26.95 -29.15
N ILE A 791 1.07 -26.19 -28.25
CA ILE A 791 -0.21 -26.53 -27.64
C ILE A 791 -1.22 -25.43 -27.98
N TYR A 792 -2.36 -25.83 -28.56
CA TYR A 792 -3.51 -24.99 -28.86
C TYR A 792 -4.63 -25.31 -27.88
N THR A 793 -5.21 -24.31 -27.23
CA THR A 793 -6.36 -24.48 -26.32
C THR A 793 -7.47 -23.50 -26.66
N ALA A 794 -8.71 -23.98 -26.54
CA ALA A 794 -9.91 -23.16 -26.51
C ALA A 794 -10.73 -23.53 -25.25
N GLU A 795 -11.29 -22.53 -24.58
CA GLU A 795 -12.02 -22.67 -23.32
C GLU A 795 -13.21 -21.70 -23.27
N LEU A 796 -14.35 -22.19 -22.79
CA LEU A 796 -15.53 -21.40 -22.48
C LEU A 796 -15.83 -21.54 -20.98
N GLU A 797 -15.71 -20.45 -20.23
CA GLU A 797 -15.98 -20.36 -18.80
C GLU A 797 -17.22 -19.50 -18.56
N ALA A 798 -18.17 -19.97 -17.74
CA ALA A 798 -19.34 -19.22 -17.30
C ALA A 798 -19.39 -19.21 -15.77
N THR A 799 -19.52 -18.03 -15.17
CA THR A 799 -19.67 -17.84 -13.73
C THR A 799 -20.99 -17.13 -13.44
N HIS A 800 -21.76 -17.64 -12.47
CA HIS A 800 -22.95 -17.01 -11.93
C HIS A 800 -22.80 -16.79 -10.42
N LYS A 801 -23.01 -15.56 -9.97
CA LYS A 801 -23.02 -15.17 -8.55
C LYS A 801 -24.46 -15.18 -8.03
N PHE A 802 -24.70 -15.90 -6.93
CA PHE A 802 -26.02 -15.91 -6.28
C PHE A 802 -25.98 -14.92 -5.11
N GLY A 803 -26.03 -13.63 -5.44
CA GLY A 803 -25.80 -12.54 -4.50
C GLY A 803 -24.31 -12.42 -4.13
N LEU A 804 -24.03 -11.90 -2.93
CA LEU A 804 -22.66 -11.62 -2.47
C LEU A 804 -21.89 -12.88 -2.03
N ASP A 805 -22.60 -13.89 -1.51
CA ASP A 805 -21.96 -14.95 -0.74
C ASP A 805 -21.65 -16.23 -1.54
N TRP A 806 -22.21 -16.40 -2.75
CA TRP A 806 -22.11 -17.65 -3.52
C TRP A 806 -21.71 -17.39 -4.97
N ALA A 807 -20.88 -18.26 -5.54
CA ALA A 807 -20.59 -18.29 -6.97
C ALA A 807 -20.51 -19.74 -7.48
N ALA A 808 -21.13 -20.01 -8.63
CA ALA A 808 -20.92 -21.23 -9.41
C ALA A 808 -20.18 -20.91 -10.69
N LEU A 809 -19.16 -21.69 -11.02
CA LEU A 809 -18.35 -21.60 -12.23
C LEU A 809 -18.40 -22.94 -12.96
N VAL A 810 -18.65 -22.90 -14.26
CA VAL A 810 -18.50 -24.04 -15.18
C VAL A 810 -17.52 -23.63 -16.26
N SER A 811 -16.54 -24.48 -16.54
CA SER A 811 -15.66 -24.34 -17.71
C SER A 811 -15.73 -25.60 -18.55
N ILE A 812 -15.69 -25.44 -19.88
CA ILE A 812 -15.44 -26.50 -20.85
C ILE A 812 -14.23 -26.12 -21.70
N TYR A 813 -13.30 -27.05 -21.91
CA TYR A 813 -12.05 -26.79 -22.61
C TYR A 813 -11.66 -27.93 -23.55
N GLY A 814 -10.97 -27.58 -24.64
CA GLY A 814 -10.34 -28.52 -25.56
C GLY A 814 -8.91 -28.09 -25.86
N THR A 815 -7.99 -29.06 -25.86
CA THR A 815 -6.56 -28.82 -26.11
C THR A 815 -6.01 -29.81 -27.13
N LEU A 816 -5.18 -29.32 -28.05
CA LEU A 816 -4.41 -30.09 -29.03
C LEU A 816 -2.92 -29.81 -28.82
N ALA A 817 -2.14 -30.83 -28.46
CA ALA A 817 -0.70 -30.75 -28.33
C ALA A 817 -0.01 -31.45 -29.51
N ARG A 818 1.00 -30.79 -30.09
CA ARG A 818 1.76 -31.23 -31.25
C ARG A 818 3.25 -31.19 -31.00
N ASN A 819 3.98 -32.07 -31.67
CA ASN A 819 5.44 -32.21 -31.56
C ASN A 819 5.88 -32.36 -30.10
N VAL A 820 5.07 -33.02 -29.25
CA VAL A 820 5.38 -33.21 -27.82
C VAL A 820 6.70 -33.97 -27.73
N VAL A 821 7.70 -33.44 -27.02
CA VAL A 821 8.97 -34.15 -26.83
C VAL A 821 8.74 -35.30 -25.86
N GLU A 822 9.17 -36.48 -26.27
CA GLU A 822 9.05 -37.75 -25.55
C GLU A 822 10.41 -38.45 -25.50
N SER A 823 10.72 -39.10 -24.37
CA SER A 823 11.83 -40.04 -24.26
C SER A 823 11.36 -41.42 -24.72
N VAL A 824 12.07 -42.03 -25.67
CA VAL A 824 11.78 -43.39 -26.17
C VAL A 824 13.05 -44.25 -26.20
N PRO A 825 12.93 -45.58 -26.17
CA PRO A 825 14.07 -46.47 -26.42
C PRO A 825 14.64 -46.27 -27.83
N VAL A 826 15.95 -46.42 -27.99
CA VAL A 826 16.66 -46.37 -29.27
C VAL A 826 16.16 -47.46 -30.24
N GLY A 827 15.89 -48.66 -29.73
CA GLY A 827 15.38 -49.79 -30.51
C GLY A 827 16.39 -50.40 -31.48
N ASP A 828 16.13 -51.64 -31.91
CA ASP A 828 17.10 -52.49 -32.62
C ASP A 828 17.67 -51.87 -33.90
N MET A 829 16.85 -51.12 -34.65
CA MET A 829 17.26 -50.55 -35.94
C MET A 829 18.26 -49.39 -35.79
N CYS A 830 18.00 -48.44 -34.88
CA CYS A 830 18.94 -47.35 -34.62
C CYS A 830 20.18 -47.88 -33.86
N ALA A 831 19.98 -48.79 -32.91
CA ALA A 831 21.05 -49.48 -32.20
C ALA A 831 22.07 -50.12 -33.15
N ALA A 832 21.60 -50.93 -34.11
CA ALA A 832 22.46 -51.58 -35.10
C ALA A 832 23.13 -50.61 -36.07
N ALA A 833 22.48 -49.48 -36.41
CA ALA A 833 23.03 -48.48 -37.32
C ALA A 833 24.11 -47.59 -36.68
N HIS A 834 24.00 -47.33 -35.37
CA HIS A 834 24.86 -46.40 -34.63
C HIS A 834 25.82 -47.06 -33.62
N GLY A 835 25.71 -48.38 -33.41
CA GLY A 835 26.62 -49.13 -32.55
C GLY A 835 26.37 -48.94 -31.05
N VAL A 836 25.10 -48.68 -30.67
CA VAL A 836 24.68 -48.41 -29.28
C VAL A 836 23.64 -49.45 -28.81
N PRO A 837 23.49 -49.71 -27.50
CA PRO A 837 22.46 -50.61 -27.00
C PRO A 837 21.02 -50.13 -27.29
N ALA A 838 20.13 -51.05 -27.66
CA ALA A 838 18.73 -50.75 -28.03
C ALA A 838 17.85 -50.30 -26.86
N ASN A 839 18.26 -50.57 -25.62
CA ASN A 839 17.56 -50.22 -24.39
C ASN A 839 17.93 -48.83 -23.83
N LEU A 840 18.91 -48.13 -24.41
CA LEU A 840 19.16 -46.74 -24.07
C LEU A 840 17.98 -45.88 -24.51
N ILE A 841 17.76 -44.75 -23.84
CA ILE A 841 16.75 -43.77 -24.26
C ILE A 841 17.35 -42.65 -25.12
N TYR A 842 16.50 -42.01 -25.92
CA TYR A 842 16.78 -40.73 -26.56
C TYR A 842 15.50 -39.89 -26.65
N TYR A 843 15.64 -38.58 -26.87
CA TYR A 843 14.50 -37.68 -27.02
C TYR A 843 14.16 -37.43 -28.49
N ARG A 844 12.87 -37.51 -28.82
CA ARG A 844 12.30 -37.14 -30.14
C ARG A 844 11.04 -36.30 -29.99
N ASN A 845 10.60 -35.63 -31.06
CA ASN A 845 9.23 -35.13 -31.11
C ASN A 845 8.29 -36.30 -31.45
N SER A 846 7.24 -36.49 -30.65
CA SER A 846 6.18 -37.45 -30.91
C SER A 846 5.55 -37.20 -32.29
N HIS A 847 5.46 -38.26 -33.08
CA HIS A 847 4.81 -38.24 -34.39
C HIS A 847 3.26 -38.27 -34.29
N VAL A 848 2.70 -38.32 -33.07
CA VAL A 848 1.26 -38.41 -32.81
C VAL A 848 0.74 -37.21 -32.00
N ASP A 849 -0.20 -36.47 -32.59
CA ASP A 849 -0.95 -35.41 -31.89
C ASP A 849 -1.65 -35.95 -30.63
N GLN A 850 -1.52 -35.26 -29.49
CA GLN A 850 -2.31 -35.53 -28.28
C GLN A 850 -3.53 -34.60 -28.21
N ARG A 851 -4.68 -35.13 -27.80
CA ARG A 851 -5.97 -34.43 -27.78
C ARG A 851 -6.65 -34.58 -26.43
N PHE A 852 -7.08 -33.46 -25.86
CA PHE A 852 -7.74 -33.38 -24.56
C PHE A 852 -9.09 -32.68 -24.71
N LEU A 853 -10.11 -33.21 -24.05
CA LEU A 853 -11.41 -32.56 -23.88
C LEU A 853 -11.81 -32.71 -22.42
N GLY A 854 -12.26 -31.62 -21.79
CA GLY A 854 -12.65 -31.68 -20.39
C GLY A 854 -13.58 -30.56 -19.96
N ALA A 855 -14.01 -30.66 -18.71
CA ALA A 855 -14.87 -29.70 -18.05
C ALA A 855 -14.49 -29.57 -16.57
N ASP A 856 -14.48 -28.35 -16.06
CA ASP A 856 -14.33 -28.05 -14.64
C ASP A 856 -15.63 -27.42 -14.09
N LEU A 857 -15.95 -27.72 -12.83
CA LEU A 857 -17.03 -27.14 -12.04
C LEU A 857 -16.45 -26.65 -10.71
N GLU A 858 -16.81 -25.44 -10.29
CA GLU A 858 -16.57 -24.94 -8.93
C GLU A 858 -17.85 -24.31 -8.37
N LEU A 859 -18.26 -24.72 -7.18
CA LEU A 859 -19.28 -24.05 -6.37
C LEU A 859 -18.61 -23.51 -5.11
N ARG A 860 -18.48 -22.19 -5.02
CA ARG A 860 -17.82 -21.47 -3.93
C ARG A 860 -18.83 -20.68 -3.10
N ARG A 861 -18.60 -20.62 -1.80
CA ARG A 861 -19.33 -19.80 -0.84
C ARG A 861 -18.36 -19.05 0.07
N GLU A 862 -18.55 -17.76 0.24
CA GLU A 862 -17.81 -16.90 1.18
C GLU A 862 -18.84 -16.13 2.01
N LEU A 863 -19.00 -16.48 3.28
CA LEU A 863 -19.93 -15.82 4.20
C LEU A 863 -19.21 -14.76 5.04
N ARG A 864 -19.91 -13.65 5.28
CA ARG A 864 -19.55 -12.59 6.24
C ARG A 864 -19.22 -13.08 7.66
N SER A 865 -19.66 -14.29 8.01
CA SER A 865 -19.31 -14.96 9.27
C SER A 865 -17.95 -15.66 9.21
N GLY A 866 -17.05 -15.31 8.29
CA GLY A 866 -15.73 -15.94 8.13
C GLY A 866 -15.75 -17.39 7.61
N ILE A 867 -16.86 -17.87 7.04
CA ILE A 867 -16.94 -19.23 6.48
C ILE A 867 -16.61 -19.18 4.99
N MET A 868 -15.54 -19.84 4.58
CA MET A 868 -15.20 -20.10 3.17
C MET A 868 -15.46 -21.57 2.86
N ALA A 869 -16.22 -21.88 1.81
CA ALA A 869 -16.39 -23.23 1.28
C ALA A 869 -16.17 -23.24 -0.24
N SER A 870 -15.55 -24.29 -0.77
CA SER A 870 -15.40 -24.52 -2.20
C SER A 870 -15.56 -26.02 -2.48
N LEU A 871 -16.47 -26.37 -3.37
CA LEU A 871 -16.63 -27.70 -3.94
C LEU A 871 -16.20 -27.62 -5.42
N GLN A 872 -15.23 -28.43 -5.80
CA GLN A 872 -14.61 -28.47 -7.11
C GLN A 872 -14.73 -29.89 -7.66
N TYR A 873 -15.01 -30.00 -8.95
CA TYR A 873 -14.98 -31.25 -9.69
C TYR A 873 -14.47 -30.96 -11.09
N GLY A 874 -13.68 -31.84 -11.67
CA GLY A 874 -13.43 -31.79 -13.09
C GLY A 874 -13.19 -33.16 -13.70
N TYR A 875 -13.35 -33.18 -15.01
CA TYR A 875 -13.22 -34.33 -15.86
C TYR A 875 -12.32 -33.95 -17.03
N SER A 876 -11.27 -34.71 -17.27
CA SER A 876 -10.37 -34.52 -18.42
C SER A 876 -10.14 -35.83 -19.14
N TYR A 877 -10.50 -35.91 -20.41
CA TYR A 877 -10.23 -37.06 -21.25
C TYR A 877 -9.15 -36.74 -22.27
N GLY A 878 -7.95 -37.27 -22.04
CA GLY A 878 -6.79 -37.12 -22.91
C GLY A 878 -6.44 -38.41 -23.64
N ARG A 879 -6.06 -38.32 -24.92
CA ARG A 879 -5.57 -39.44 -25.72
C ARG A 879 -4.62 -39.02 -26.83
N TYR A 880 -3.78 -39.94 -27.27
CA TYR A 880 -3.10 -39.86 -28.56
C TYR A 880 -4.09 -40.01 -29.73
N ALA A 881 -3.77 -39.46 -30.91
CA ALA A 881 -4.58 -39.59 -32.12
C ALA A 881 -4.53 -41.00 -32.74
N SER A 882 -3.42 -41.71 -32.55
CA SER A 882 -3.15 -43.13 -32.88
C SER A 882 -2.32 -43.75 -31.75
N ALA A 883 -2.01 -45.05 -31.79
CA ALA A 883 -1.03 -45.61 -30.86
C ALA A 883 0.35 -44.95 -31.12
N PRO A 884 1.11 -44.54 -30.08
CA PRO A 884 2.39 -43.82 -30.24
C PRO A 884 3.62 -44.76 -30.30
N SER A 885 3.44 -46.05 -30.01
CA SER A 885 4.54 -47.03 -30.05
C SER A 885 4.80 -47.48 -31.49
N ASP A 886 6.07 -47.41 -31.91
CA ASP A 886 6.53 -47.99 -33.18
C ASP A 886 6.82 -49.50 -33.08
N ASP A 887 6.85 -50.06 -31.86
CA ASP A 887 7.05 -51.49 -31.61
C ASP A 887 5.73 -52.26 -31.81
N PRO A 888 5.62 -53.15 -32.81
CA PRO A 888 4.39 -53.91 -33.11
C PRO A 888 4.08 -55.03 -32.09
N SER A 889 4.96 -55.27 -31.10
CA SER A 889 4.68 -56.17 -29.97
C SER A 889 3.96 -55.47 -28.82
N GLN A 890 3.95 -54.14 -28.79
CA GLN A 890 3.27 -53.34 -27.77
C GLN A 890 1.76 -53.23 -28.05
N PRO A 891 0.91 -53.06 -27.02
CA PRO A 891 -0.52 -52.84 -27.24
C PRO A 891 -0.81 -51.54 -28.00
N GLU A 892 -1.75 -51.59 -28.96
CA GLU A 892 -2.26 -50.41 -29.70
C GLU A 892 -3.15 -49.49 -28.82
N SER A 893 -2.65 -49.05 -27.66
CA SER A 893 -3.39 -48.17 -26.77
C SER A 893 -3.16 -46.70 -27.12
N THR A 894 -4.27 -45.96 -27.19
CA THR A 894 -4.27 -44.49 -27.38
C THR A 894 -4.36 -43.71 -26.06
N GLN A 895 -4.43 -44.39 -24.91
CA GLN A 895 -4.58 -43.74 -23.60
C GLN A 895 -3.26 -43.22 -23.05
N LEU A 896 -3.27 -41.97 -22.57
CA LEU A 896 -2.11 -41.33 -21.96
C LEU A 896 -1.76 -41.95 -20.59
N PRO A 897 -0.46 -42.11 -20.26
CA PRO A 897 -0.01 -42.41 -18.91
C PRO A 897 -0.17 -41.19 -17.98
N ASN A 898 -0.14 -41.41 -16.67
CA ASN A 898 -0.18 -40.39 -15.60
C ASN A 898 -1.34 -39.36 -15.66
N ALA A 899 -2.35 -39.54 -16.51
CA ALA A 899 -3.48 -38.62 -16.68
C ALA A 899 -4.76 -39.16 -15.99
N PRO A 900 -5.17 -38.63 -14.81
CA PRO A 900 -6.42 -39.05 -14.17
C PRO A 900 -7.64 -38.44 -14.89
N SER A 901 -8.66 -39.25 -15.16
CA SER A 901 -9.88 -38.80 -15.85
C SER A 901 -10.81 -37.96 -14.97
N HIS A 902 -10.83 -38.21 -13.65
CA HIS A 902 -11.68 -37.49 -12.70
C HIS A 902 -10.85 -36.97 -11.52
N TYR A 903 -11.13 -35.74 -11.10
CA TYR A 903 -10.59 -35.14 -9.89
C TYR A 903 -11.68 -34.32 -9.18
N ALA A 904 -11.70 -34.35 -7.85
CA ALA A 904 -12.63 -33.56 -7.04
C ALA A 904 -11.91 -33.00 -5.82
N GLY A 905 -12.32 -31.80 -5.41
CA GLY A 905 -11.84 -31.11 -4.23
C GLY A 905 -13.01 -30.56 -3.41
N PHE A 906 -12.97 -30.71 -2.11
CA PHE A 906 -13.84 -29.98 -1.20
C PHE A 906 -12.97 -29.31 -0.15
N LYS A 907 -13.17 -28.01 0.08
CA LYS A 907 -12.46 -27.22 1.09
C LYS A 907 -13.51 -26.45 1.88
N VAL A 908 -13.43 -26.45 3.21
CA VAL A 908 -14.22 -25.57 4.07
C VAL A 908 -13.39 -25.07 5.24
N ILE A 909 -13.46 -23.76 5.50
CA ILE A 909 -12.89 -23.06 6.64
C ILE A 909 -14.06 -22.38 7.35
N PHE A 910 -14.13 -22.49 8.68
CA PHE A 910 -15.22 -21.96 9.48
C PHE A 910 -14.73 -21.56 10.88
N PRO A 911 -15.20 -20.43 11.46
CA PRO A 911 -14.88 -20.12 12.85
C PRO A 911 -15.62 -21.05 13.80
N ILE A 912 -14.91 -21.45 14.85
CA ILE A 912 -15.45 -22.16 16.02
C ILE A 912 -15.61 -21.18 17.18
N VAL A 913 -14.63 -20.30 17.39
CA VAL A 913 -14.66 -19.23 18.40
C VAL A 913 -14.08 -17.95 17.79
N THR A 914 -14.96 -17.18 17.13
CA THR A 914 -14.61 -15.97 16.35
C THR A 914 -13.37 -16.20 15.47
N SER A 915 -12.51 -15.21 15.26
CA SER A 915 -11.23 -15.37 14.55
C SER A 915 -10.13 -16.02 15.40
N SER A 916 -10.40 -16.34 16.67
CA SER A 916 -9.40 -16.94 17.57
C SER A 916 -9.27 -18.46 17.45
N VAL A 917 -10.31 -19.15 16.96
CA VAL A 917 -10.28 -20.58 16.65
C VAL A 917 -11.12 -20.84 15.40
N ASN A 918 -10.50 -21.37 14.36
CA ASN A 918 -11.09 -21.80 13.09
C ASN A 918 -10.90 -23.31 12.92
N GLY A 919 -11.91 -23.99 12.37
CA GLY A 919 -11.78 -25.33 11.81
C GLY A 919 -11.60 -25.25 10.30
N ALA A 920 -10.75 -26.11 9.75
CA ALA A 920 -10.54 -26.27 8.33
C ALA A 920 -10.58 -27.76 7.96
N LEU A 921 -11.35 -28.10 6.92
CA LEU A 921 -11.46 -29.45 6.38
C LEU A 921 -11.18 -29.40 4.87
N ARG A 922 -10.37 -30.33 4.38
CA ARG A 922 -10.17 -30.57 2.94
C ARG A 922 -10.46 -32.03 2.63
N ALA A 923 -11.04 -32.30 1.47
CA ALA A 923 -11.06 -33.61 0.84
C ALA A 923 -10.60 -33.47 -0.61
N ALA A 924 -9.73 -34.36 -1.05
CA ALA A 924 -9.25 -34.44 -2.43
C ALA A 924 -9.41 -35.89 -2.92
N LEU A 925 -10.02 -36.03 -4.09
CA LEU A 925 -10.24 -37.30 -4.78
C LEU A 925 -9.57 -37.22 -6.15
N GLU A 926 -8.76 -38.21 -6.50
CA GLU A 926 -8.25 -38.37 -7.86
C GLU A 926 -8.45 -39.83 -8.29
N ASP A 927 -8.96 -40.04 -9.50
CA ASP A 927 -9.15 -41.38 -10.05
C ASP A 927 -7.82 -42.01 -10.48
N ARG A 928 -7.86 -43.31 -10.75
CA ARG A 928 -6.69 -44.08 -11.17
C ARG A 928 -6.04 -43.50 -12.41
N ARG A 929 -4.71 -43.56 -12.45
CA ARG A 929 -3.89 -43.16 -13.59
C ARG A 929 -3.27 -44.40 -14.23
N ARG A 930 -3.20 -44.45 -15.55
CA ARG A 930 -2.42 -45.49 -16.23
C ARG A 930 -0.93 -45.28 -15.94
N ILE A 931 -0.17 -46.37 -15.74
CA ILE A 931 1.25 -46.29 -15.39
C ILE A 931 2.08 -45.81 -16.59
N ASP A 932 1.99 -46.51 -17.70
CA ASP A 932 2.77 -46.28 -18.93
C ASP A 932 1.90 -46.44 -20.20
N THR A 933 2.51 -46.41 -21.38
CA THR A 933 1.83 -46.67 -22.67
C THR A 933 1.77 -48.15 -23.05
N THR A 934 2.56 -49.00 -22.40
CA THR A 934 2.88 -50.39 -22.77
C THR A 934 2.03 -51.43 -22.02
N THR A 935 1.56 -51.11 -20.81
CA THR A 935 0.76 -52.01 -19.95
C THR A 935 -0.69 -51.52 -19.81
N THR A 936 -1.59 -52.37 -19.31
CA THR A 936 -2.94 -51.95 -18.88
C THR A 936 -3.00 -51.62 -17.39
N GLU A 937 -1.86 -51.55 -16.71
CA GLU A 937 -1.79 -51.33 -15.27
C GLU A 937 -2.13 -49.89 -14.88
N GLN A 938 -2.65 -49.75 -13.68
CA GLN A 938 -3.16 -48.50 -13.15
C GLN A 938 -2.75 -48.30 -11.69
N SER A 939 -2.55 -47.04 -11.32
CA SER A 939 -2.35 -46.61 -9.94
C SER A 939 -3.58 -46.84 -9.07
N ASP A 940 -3.40 -46.64 -7.76
CA ASP A 940 -4.52 -46.48 -6.84
C ASP A 940 -5.32 -45.21 -7.14
N ARG A 941 -6.50 -45.11 -6.50
CA ARG A 941 -7.23 -43.85 -6.34
C ARG A 941 -6.65 -43.09 -5.15
N ALA A 942 -6.39 -41.79 -5.31
CA ALA A 942 -6.04 -40.95 -4.18
C ALA A 942 -7.33 -40.46 -3.49
N VAL A 943 -7.48 -40.73 -2.18
CA VAL A 943 -8.60 -40.23 -1.37
C VAL A 943 -8.03 -39.62 -0.09
N VAL A 944 -7.67 -38.34 -0.15
CA VAL A 944 -7.00 -37.63 0.94
C VAL A 944 -8.01 -36.72 1.63
N VAL A 945 -8.14 -36.82 2.95
CA VAL A 945 -9.01 -35.96 3.77
C VAL A 945 -8.18 -35.37 4.91
N ASP A 946 -8.22 -34.06 5.08
CA ASP A 946 -7.42 -33.33 6.05
C ASP A 946 -8.32 -32.55 7.00
N ALA A 947 -7.88 -32.45 8.26
CA ALA A 947 -8.56 -31.67 9.30
C ALA A 947 -7.55 -30.87 10.11
N VAL A 948 -7.70 -29.54 10.12
CA VAL A 948 -6.80 -28.60 10.81
C VAL A 948 -7.62 -27.66 11.69
N ILE A 949 -7.13 -27.38 12.89
CA ILE A 949 -7.61 -26.30 13.75
C ILE A 949 -6.53 -25.22 13.74
N SER A 950 -6.91 -23.98 13.41
CA SER A 950 -6.01 -22.84 13.31
C SER A 950 -6.60 -21.63 14.03
N GLY A 951 -5.81 -20.58 14.27
CA GLY A 951 -6.33 -19.39 14.95
C GLY A 951 -5.28 -18.36 15.32
N ALA A 952 -5.75 -17.24 15.86
CA ALA A 952 -4.91 -16.12 16.28
C ALA A 952 -5.30 -15.57 17.67
N ILE A 953 -4.28 -15.32 18.50
CA ILE A 953 -4.40 -14.68 19.81
C ILE A 953 -3.79 -13.27 19.70
N ALA A 954 -4.57 -12.35 19.13
CA ALA A 954 -4.10 -11.01 18.74
C ALA A 954 -3.36 -10.25 19.86
N ARG A 955 -3.83 -10.34 21.12
CA ARG A 955 -3.20 -9.71 22.30
C ARG A 955 -1.72 -10.10 22.51
N HIS A 956 -1.32 -11.27 22.03
CA HIS A 956 0.03 -11.81 22.19
C HIS A 956 0.78 -11.96 20.86
N GLY A 957 0.21 -11.51 19.73
CA GLY A 957 0.81 -11.66 18.40
C GLY A 957 0.99 -13.12 17.95
N VAL A 958 0.29 -14.07 18.57
CA VAL A 958 0.42 -15.51 18.29
C VAL A 958 -0.58 -15.94 17.23
N ARG A 959 -0.12 -16.71 16.24
CA ARG A 959 -0.96 -17.52 15.33
C ARG A 959 -0.53 -18.99 15.43
N TYR A 960 -1.48 -19.91 15.31
CA TYR A 960 -1.20 -21.34 15.39
C TYR A 960 -2.03 -22.13 14.38
N ALA A 961 -1.55 -23.32 14.03
CA ALA A 961 -2.30 -24.36 13.36
C ALA A 961 -1.86 -25.74 13.89
N ALA A 962 -2.81 -26.65 14.08
CA ALA A 962 -2.56 -28.02 14.50
C ALA A 962 -3.59 -28.94 13.83
N GLY A 963 -3.16 -30.06 13.26
CA GLY A 963 -4.06 -30.90 12.48
C GLY A 963 -3.47 -32.20 11.98
N VAL A 964 -4.26 -32.88 11.16
CA VAL A 964 -3.95 -34.16 10.55
C VAL A 964 -4.25 -34.06 9.06
N TYR A 965 -3.22 -34.24 8.24
CA TYR A 965 -3.33 -34.47 6.80
C TYR A 965 -3.49 -35.98 6.56
N ASN A 966 -4.30 -36.37 5.57
CA ASN A 966 -4.69 -37.76 5.34
C ASN A 966 -5.19 -38.46 6.62
N LEU A 967 -6.21 -37.86 7.25
CA LEU A 967 -6.86 -38.24 8.51
C LEU A 967 -7.18 -39.75 8.61
N PHE A 968 -7.65 -40.34 7.51
CA PHE A 968 -8.03 -41.75 7.42
C PHE A 968 -6.84 -42.69 7.13
N ASN A 969 -5.62 -42.15 6.96
CA ASN A 969 -4.40 -42.89 6.61
C ASN A 969 -4.55 -43.71 5.32
N TRP A 970 -5.22 -43.15 4.32
CA TRP A 970 -5.40 -43.78 3.02
C TRP A 970 -4.02 -44.02 2.38
N GLN A 971 -3.68 -45.28 2.15
CA GLN A 971 -2.45 -45.67 1.46
C GLN A 971 -2.72 -45.73 -0.03
N TYR A 972 -1.88 -45.09 -0.83
CA TYR A 972 -1.99 -45.05 -2.28
C TYR A 972 -0.60 -44.80 -2.89
N ALA A 973 -0.37 -45.39 -4.06
CA ALA A 973 0.81 -45.10 -4.87
C ALA A 973 0.41 -44.51 -6.23
N LEU A 974 1.28 -43.66 -6.79
CA LEU A 974 1.08 -42.99 -8.08
C LEU A 974 2.20 -43.34 -9.08
N PRO A 975 1.99 -43.22 -10.40
CA PRO A 975 2.98 -43.62 -11.41
C PRO A 975 4.31 -42.90 -11.23
N ALA A 976 5.40 -43.66 -11.23
CA ALA A 976 6.75 -43.14 -11.22
C ALA A 976 7.61 -44.03 -12.10
N VAL A 977 8.27 -43.45 -13.11
CA VAL A 977 9.26 -44.11 -13.97
C VAL A 977 10.35 -43.08 -14.31
N PRO A 978 11.60 -43.49 -14.64
CA PRO A 978 12.16 -44.84 -14.56
C PRO A 978 12.82 -45.11 -13.18
N TYR A 979 12.11 -45.80 -12.30
CA TYR A 979 12.59 -46.16 -10.95
C TYR A 979 12.49 -47.67 -10.74
N ALA A 980 13.12 -48.17 -9.67
CA ALA A 980 13.05 -49.58 -9.28
C ALA A 980 11.64 -50.10 -8.90
N ALA A 981 10.63 -49.23 -8.92
CA ALA A 981 9.21 -49.54 -8.83
C ALA A 981 8.41 -48.56 -9.70
N ASN A 982 7.47 -49.05 -10.50
CA ASN A 982 6.64 -48.24 -11.42
C ASN A 982 5.57 -47.39 -10.69
N LEU A 983 5.44 -47.55 -9.37
CA LEU A 983 4.50 -46.85 -8.50
C LEU A 983 5.24 -46.37 -7.23
N MET A 984 5.17 -45.07 -6.95
CA MET A 984 5.75 -44.46 -5.75
C MET A 984 4.68 -44.25 -4.67
N PRO A 985 4.82 -44.85 -3.47
CA PRO A 985 3.93 -44.60 -2.33
C PRO A 985 3.93 -43.12 -1.94
N GLN A 986 2.74 -42.55 -1.80
CA GLN A 986 2.55 -41.17 -1.37
C GLN A 986 2.37 -41.10 0.16
N ASN A 987 2.46 -39.90 0.73
CA ASN A 987 2.41 -39.74 2.19
C ASN A 987 1.09 -40.29 2.79
N GLY A 988 1.26 -41.08 3.85
CA GLY A 988 0.19 -41.56 4.70
C GLY A 988 -0.37 -40.45 5.59
N ARG A 989 -0.83 -40.80 6.78
CA ARG A 989 -1.32 -39.82 7.76
C ARG A 989 -0.17 -39.00 8.34
N SER A 990 -0.18 -37.71 8.03
CA SER A 990 0.83 -36.73 8.46
C SER A 990 0.24 -35.79 9.50
N PHE A 991 0.99 -35.46 10.55
CA PHE A 991 0.57 -34.46 11.53
C PHE A 991 1.18 -33.10 11.18
N ILE A 992 0.37 -32.04 11.24
CA ILE A 992 0.84 -30.65 11.09
C ILE A 992 0.78 -29.95 12.45
N PHE A 993 1.85 -29.24 12.80
CA PHE A 993 1.85 -28.24 13.86
C PHE A 993 2.55 -26.98 13.35
N SER A 994 2.06 -25.81 13.70
CA SER A 994 2.65 -24.52 13.34
C SER A 994 2.34 -23.52 14.43
N LEU A 995 3.35 -22.77 14.85
CA LEU A 995 3.25 -21.68 15.82
C LEU A 995 4.07 -20.50 15.32
N THR A 996 3.42 -19.38 15.06
CA THR A 996 4.04 -18.11 14.65
C THR A 996 3.81 -17.08 15.73
N VAL A 997 4.86 -16.36 16.11
CA VAL A 997 4.81 -15.18 16.99
C VAL A 997 5.21 -13.97 16.15
N THR A 998 4.44 -12.88 16.23
CA THR A 998 4.74 -11.58 15.62
C THR A 998 4.83 -10.53 16.72
N ARG A 999 5.80 -9.61 16.64
CA ARG A 999 6.01 -8.53 17.60
C ARG A 999 6.35 -7.22 16.91
#